data_AF-A0A1X7TZK4-F1
#
_entry.id   AF-A0A1X7TZK4-F1
#
_cell.length_a   1.000
_cell.length_b   1.000
_cell.length_c   1.000
_cell.angle_alpha   90.00
_cell.angle_beta   90.00
_cell.angle_gamma   90.00
#
_symmetry.space_group_name_H-M   'P 1'
#
loop_
_entity.id
_entity.type
_entity.pdbx_description
1 polymer ?
#
loop_
_entity_poly.entity_id
_entity_poly.type
_entity_poly.pdbx_seq_one_letter_code
_entity_poly.pdbx_strand_id
1 'polypeptide(L)'
;MIDISNVSYPLHLNRSMFHNNVFKQPESAHSSLVFISLYNPSFKSTVHITFSNSVFTKTNVTRAGSCIHATDTGTQGKALNISLTNITAYDNFKTKNSYGNTETEFIKIINAKALYISGYNNFSYNFGSVFDITNAEINLNGQLNIIGNNGYMGTGFKVQGSSYFLLSNGLNATFINNTALTIGGAIYAIADHGFQKSICMFQNNTNNITNIKMTFINNTASEAGSSIYSNNLYDCQTDSYRVNLMNKSNTIFSFSYSKHQNFTMPPTSLCWCDADPSCNTNDEANEYHLSAFMHPGQNIRFQLAAVYNYDSINAHIKQYSYAAVTFLLIDRDNVHSVPSWQVSANSANQALLEKQDCTSVTITLLKSKNEPDPSSPVIIASSGSLRLTLLGIQLLDCPIGFELNVTEGKCVCSRLLHKLTTSYQPDCHISSGADNSISTITRTDTEWIGIGYLSNGTVVFGAALNCIEYCRYKSGYTKLIVNDTSVALANSSNLSNSVPLCIDNREGLLCSQCPSGYSVVFGSHKCKQCSNWWLFTLVIYAVSGPLLIYLFYVLKLTLTTGSLNGIIFCAQLFSFIDLPSVDKKGADILLNGWNQYQFDHPLCLYNGMTELWKQGLRTMYQVYILSILLGIIMLSKFSVKISNKIANSSVQILVTGVHISFSYLLTSIMDVFTPVTIYTNNTEEPMQVWFKYPTVEYRTHGH
;
A
#
# COMPACT_ATOMS: atom_id res chain seq x y z
N MET A 1 -17.76 -57.88 5.53
CA MET A 1 -16.80 -58.11 4.43
C MET A 1 -17.19 -59.43 3.80
N ILE A 2 -17.71 -59.42 2.57
CA ILE A 2 -17.97 -60.64 1.81
C ILE A 2 -16.74 -60.83 0.93
N ASP A 3 -15.86 -61.75 1.29
CA ASP A 3 -14.71 -62.12 0.45
C ASP A 3 -15.22 -63.10 -0.61
N ILE A 4 -15.40 -62.58 -1.82
CA ILE A 4 -15.87 -63.36 -2.96
C ILE A 4 -14.67 -63.63 -3.86
N SER A 5 -13.95 -64.72 -3.59
CA SER A 5 -12.93 -65.22 -4.50
C SER A 5 -13.58 -66.09 -5.58
N ASN A 6 -13.22 -65.88 -6.86
CA ASN A 6 -13.57 -66.75 -7.98
C ASN A 6 -15.05 -66.83 -8.41
N VAL A 7 -15.78 -65.69 -8.43
CA VAL A 7 -17.19 -65.69 -8.84
C VAL A 7 -17.39 -64.80 -10.07
N SER A 8 -17.84 -65.41 -11.17
CA SER A 8 -18.17 -64.76 -12.46
C SER A 8 -19.54 -64.06 -12.47
N TYR A 9 -20.23 -64.00 -11.33
CA TYR A 9 -21.58 -63.46 -11.24
C TYR A 9 -21.55 -61.96 -10.91
N PRO A 10 -22.30 -61.13 -11.65
CA PRO A 10 -22.38 -59.70 -11.38
C PRO A 10 -23.02 -59.44 -10.01
N LEU A 11 -22.41 -58.57 -9.20
CA LEU A 11 -23.03 -58.11 -7.96
C LEU A 11 -24.17 -57.15 -8.32
N HIS A 12 -25.41 -57.54 -8.01
CA HIS A 12 -26.61 -56.76 -8.33
C HIS A 12 -27.36 -56.37 -7.05
N LEU A 13 -27.35 -55.07 -6.74
CA LEU A 13 -28.08 -54.46 -5.63
C LEU A 13 -29.33 -53.78 -6.19
N ASN A 14 -30.50 -54.37 -5.98
CA ASN A 14 -31.76 -53.88 -6.54
C ASN A 14 -32.76 -53.55 -5.43
N ARG A 15 -33.45 -52.41 -5.54
CA ARG A 15 -34.45 -51.96 -4.56
C ARG A 15 -33.90 -51.86 -3.14
N SER A 16 -32.62 -51.53 -3.01
CA SER A 16 -31.95 -51.37 -1.71
C SER A 16 -32.21 -49.98 -1.14
N MET A 17 -32.48 -49.90 0.16
CA MET A 17 -32.63 -48.63 0.88
C MET A 17 -31.62 -48.53 2.02
N PHE A 18 -30.83 -47.47 2.01
CA PHE A 18 -29.86 -47.13 3.05
C PHE A 18 -30.31 -45.82 3.69
N HIS A 19 -30.74 -45.88 4.96
CA HIS A 19 -31.34 -44.75 5.66
C HIS A 19 -30.72 -44.54 7.04
N ASN A 20 -30.42 -43.29 7.39
CA ASN A 20 -29.99 -42.87 8.74
C ASN A 20 -28.76 -43.63 9.26
N ASN A 21 -27.80 -43.91 8.38
CA ASN A 21 -26.58 -44.60 8.74
C ASN A 21 -25.55 -43.61 9.28
N VAL A 22 -25.01 -43.86 10.48
CA VAL A 22 -23.97 -43.02 11.09
C VAL A 22 -22.71 -43.86 11.30
N PHE A 23 -21.66 -43.59 10.52
CA PHE A 23 -20.37 -44.27 10.68
C PHE A 23 -19.43 -43.42 11.51
N LYS A 24 -19.11 -43.89 12.72
CA LYS A 24 -18.07 -43.35 13.60
C LYS A 24 -16.94 -44.38 13.64
N GLN A 25 -15.86 -44.17 12.89
CA GLN A 25 -14.69 -45.07 12.93
C GLN A 25 -13.39 -44.35 13.32
N PRO A 26 -12.43 -45.08 13.94
CA PRO A 26 -11.09 -44.59 14.24
C PRO A 26 -10.21 -44.56 12.98
N GLU A 27 -9.02 -43.99 13.11
CA GLU A 27 -8.10 -43.43 12.10
C GLU A 27 -7.72 -44.22 10.83
N SER A 28 -8.28 -45.40 10.51
CA SER A 28 -7.96 -46.15 9.29
C SER A 28 -8.83 -45.78 8.07
N ALA A 29 -8.31 -46.02 6.86
CA ALA A 29 -8.38 -45.08 5.73
C ALA A 29 -9.64 -45.08 4.84
N HIS A 30 -10.63 -45.96 4.98
CA HIS A 30 -11.76 -45.99 4.04
C HIS A 30 -13.08 -46.39 4.73
N SER A 31 -14.09 -45.53 4.71
CA SER A 31 -15.41 -45.79 5.33
C SER A 31 -16.54 -45.52 4.33
N SER A 32 -17.13 -46.57 3.77
CA SER A 32 -18.30 -46.48 2.89
C SER A 32 -19.39 -47.48 3.27
N LEU A 33 -20.65 -47.17 2.97
CA LEU A 33 -21.77 -48.11 3.11
C LEU A 33 -21.54 -49.36 2.26
N VAL A 34 -21.09 -49.15 1.03
CA VAL A 34 -20.71 -50.21 0.10
C VAL A 34 -19.26 -49.98 -0.32
N PHE A 35 -18.39 -50.88 0.11
CA PHE A 35 -16.98 -50.89 -0.26
C PHE A 35 -16.71 -52.01 -1.26
N ILE A 36 -16.19 -51.64 -2.42
CA ILE A 36 -15.84 -52.54 -3.52
C ILE A 36 -14.35 -52.35 -3.77
N SER A 37 -13.59 -53.44 -3.70
CA SER A 37 -12.19 -53.43 -4.09
C SER A 37 -11.88 -54.64 -4.93
N LEU A 38 -11.32 -54.43 -6.11
CA LEU A 38 -10.70 -55.50 -6.91
C LEU A 38 -9.21 -55.51 -6.65
N TYR A 39 -8.68 -56.64 -6.19
CA TYR A 39 -7.27 -56.82 -5.91
C TYR A 39 -6.62 -57.67 -7.00
N ASN A 40 -5.69 -57.09 -7.77
CA ASN A 40 -4.97 -57.74 -8.86
C ASN A 40 -5.86 -58.56 -9.82
N PRO A 41 -6.89 -57.96 -10.43
CA PRO A 41 -7.71 -58.64 -11.42
C PRO A 41 -6.86 -59.14 -12.60
N SER A 42 -7.20 -60.32 -13.14
CA SER A 42 -6.46 -60.92 -14.26
C SER A 42 -6.64 -60.11 -15.56
N PHE A 43 -5.62 -60.14 -16.42
CA PHE A 43 -5.63 -59.54 -17.75
C PHE A 43 -6.83 -60.09 -18.56
N LYS A 44 -7.85 -59.27 -18.82
CA LYS A 44 -9.16 -59.58 -19.47
C LYS A 44 -10.33 -59.98 -18.56
N SER A 45 -10.16 -60.03 -17.25
CA SER A 45 -11.33 -60.17 -16.36
C SER A 45 -12.22 -58.92 -16.45
N THR A 46 -13.54 -59.14 -16.39
CA THR A 46 -14.52 -58.05 -16.36
C THR A 46 -15.49 -58.31 -15.22
N VAL A 47 -15.58 -57.36 -14.29
CA VAL A 47 -16.48 -57.44 -13.14
C VAL A 47 -17.53 -56.36 -13.30
N HIS A 48 -18.79 -56.76 -13.34
CA HIS A 48 -19.92 -55.85 -13.42
C HIS A 48 -20.64 -55.76 -12.08
N ILE A 49 -20.77 -54.54 -11.57
CA ILE A 49 -21.51 -54.24 -10.36
C ILE A 49 -22.64 -53.29 -10.72
N THR A 50 -23.86 -53.63 -10.34
CA THR A 50 -25.05 -52.87 -10.72
C THR A 50 -25.86 -52.51 -9.50
N PHE A 51 -26.20 -51.23 -9.40
CA PHE A 51 -27.14 -50.68 -8.44
C PHE A 51 -28.38 -50.23 -9.20
N SER A 52 -29.53 -50.78 -8.87
CA SER A 52 -30.79 -50.46 -9.49
C SER A 52 -31.86 -50.09 -8.46
N ASN A 53 -32.65 -49.05 -8.75
CA ASN A 53 -33.79 -48.61 -7.92
C ASN A 53 -33.42 -48.42 -6.44
N SER A 54 -32.23 -47.89 -6.15
CA SER A 54 -31.68 -47.83 -4.79
C SER A 54 -31.72 -46.42 -4.23
N VAL A 55 -31.91 -46.32 -2.91
CA VAL A 55 -32.11 -45.05 -2.20
C VAL A 55 -31.10 -44.89 -1.07
N PHE A 56 -30.42 -43.74 -1.01
CA PHE A 56 -29.43 -43.38 0.01
C PHE A 56 -29.84 -42.07 0.68
N THR A 57 -30.20 -42.11 1.97
CA THR A 57 -30.73 -40.92 2.65
C THR A 57 -30.20 -40.77 4.06
N LYS A 58 -29.93 -39.52 4.48
CA LYS A 58 -29.49 -39.20 5.84
C LYS A 58 -28.27 -40.00 6.29
N THR A 59 -27.38 -40.32 5.35
CA THR A 59 -26.14 -41.01 5.65
C THR A 59 -25.12 -39.99 6.14
N ASN A 60 -24.50 -40.27 7.28
CA ASN A 60 -23.56 -39.39 7.94
C ASN A 60 -22.25 -40.13 8.22
N VAL A 61 -21.16 -39.63 7.67
CA VAL A 61 -19.88 -40.36 7.65
C VAL A 61 -18.77 -39.42 8.06
N THR A 62 -17.76 -39.92 8.76
CA THR A 62 -16.66 -39.10 9.26
C THR A 62 -15.53 -38.88 8.23
N ARG A 63 -15.41 -39.73 7.19
CA ARG A 63 -14.38 -39.70 6.12
C ARG A 63 -15.01 -39.92 4.72
N ALA A 64 -14.17 -40.10 3.69
CA ALA A 64 -14.53 -40.20 2.27
C ALA A 64 -15.36 -41.44 1.88
N GLY A 65 -16.17 -41.29 0.82
CA GLY A 65 -16.92 -42.37 0.17
C GLY A 65 -18.21 -42.71 0.91
N SER A 66 -19.02 -41.72 1.26
CA SER A 66 -20.10 -41.94 2.25
C SER A 66 -21.11 -43.03 1.89
N CYS A 67 -21.33 -43.29 0.60
CA CYS A 67 -22.24 -44.34 0.14
C CYS A 67 -21.54 -45.46 -0.63
N ILE A 68 -20.83 -45.14 -1.71
CA ILE A 68 -20.15 -46.14 -2.52
C ILE A 68 -18.68 -45.75 -2.63
N HIS A 69 -17.80 -46.69 -2.33
CA HIS A 69 -16.38 -46.57 -2.62
C HIS A 69 -15.99 -47.78 -3.44
N ALA A 70 -15.51 -47.55 -4.65
CA ALA A 70 -15.11 -48.60 -5.56
C ALA A 70 -13.70 -48.34 -6.11
N THR A 71 -12.81 -49.29 -5.95
CA THR A 71 -11.41 -49.18 -6.39
C THR A 71 -10.95 -50.44 -7.11
N ASP A 72 -10.23 -50.27 -8.21
CA ASP A 72 -9.47 -51.33 -8.87
C ASP A 72 -7.97 -51.07 -8.59
N THR A 73 -7.34 -51.94 -7.81
CA THR A 73 -5.91 -51.81 -7.46
C THR A 73 -5.00 -52.53 -8.47
N GLY A 74 -5.56 -53.10 -9.54
CA GLY A 74 -4.79 -53.75 -10.59
C GLY A 74 -3.89 -52.79 -11.37
N THR A 75 -2.75 -53.29 -11.82
CA THR A 75 -1.74 -52.52 -12.59
C THR A 75 -2.23 -52.00 -13.95
N GLN A 76 -3.45 -52.35 -14.36
CA GLN A 76 -4.01 -52.00 -15.67
C GLN A 76 -5.37 -51.29 -15.64
N GLY A 77 -6.00 -51.14 -14.46
CA GLY A 77 -7.16 -50.25 -14.23
C GLY A 77 -8.34 -50.37 -15.18
N LYS A 78 -8.76 -51.58 -15.57
CA LYS A 78 -9.79 -51.80 -16.61
C LYS A 78 -10.69 -53.02 -16.40
N ALA A 79 -10.76 -53.61 -15.20
CA ALA A 79 -11.62 -54.77 -14.98
C ALA A 79 -13.01 -54.39 -14.47
N LEU A 80 -13.12 -53.29 -13.70
CA LEU A 80 -14.33 -52.91 -12.98
C LEU A 80 -15.29 -52.06 -13.82
N ASN A 81 -16.54 -52.53 -13.98
CA ASN A 81 -17.66 -51.76 -14.53
C ASN A 81 -18.72 -51.55 -13.45
N ILE A 82 -19.17 -50.31 -13.28
CA ILE A 82 -20.20 -49.95 -12.31
C ILE A 82 -21.39 -49.35 -13.05
N SER A 83 -22.59 -49.84 -12.77
CA SER A 83 -23.84 -49.33 -13.35
C SER A 83 -24.76 -48.80 -12.26
N LEU A 84 -25.22 -47.56 -12.41
CA LEU A 84 -26.16 -46.88 -11.53
C LEU A 84 -27.42 -46.57 -12.32
N THR A 85 -28.54 -47.19 -11.92
CA THR A 85 -29.83 -47.00 -12.58
C THR A 85 -30.92 -46.68 -11.57
N ASN A 86 -31.63 -45.58 -11.77
CA ASN A 86 -32.71 -45.14 -10.88
C ASN A 86 -32.26 -44.94 -9.42
N ILE A 87 -31.14 -44.24 -9.22
CA ILE A 87 -30.59 -43.96 -7.88
C ILE A 87 -31.13 -42.65 -7.33
N THR A 88 -31.57 -42.68 -6.07
CA THR A 88 -31.93 -41.47 -5.33
C THR A 88 -31.00 -41.27 -4.14
N ALA A 89 -30.36 -40.11 -4.05
CA ALA A 89 -29.55 -39.71 -2.91
C ALA A 89 -30.00 -38.36 -2.37
N TYR A 90 -30.35 -38.30 -1.09
CA TYR A 90 -30.87 -37.07 -0.49
C TYR A 90 -30.36 -36.86 0.94
N ASP A 91 -29.93 -35.63 1.25
CA ASP A 91 -29.61 -35.18 2.62
C ASP A 91 -28.49 -36.01 3.27
N ASN A 92 -27.43 -36.32 2.52
CA ASN A 92 -26.26 -37.05 3.03
C ASN A 92 -25.11 -36.08 3.38
N PHE A 93 -24.44 -36.30 4.51
CA PHE A 93 -23.49 -35.34 5.10
C PHE A 93 -22.18 -35.97 5.60
N LYS A 94 -21.16 -35.13 5.79
CA LYS A 94 -19.94 -35.44 6.54
C LYS A 94 -19.91 -34.66 7.86
N THR A 95 -19.70 -35.32 8.99
CA THR A 95 -19.85 -34.70 10.34
C THR A 95 -18.61 -33.99 10.89
N LYS A 96 -17.41 -34.26 10.37
CA LYS A 96 -16.17 -33.58 10.78
C LYS A 96 -15.60 -32.76 9.63
N ASN A 97 -16.00 -31.49 9.59
CA ASN A 97 -15.37 -30.46 8.77
C ASN A 97 -14.09 -29.98 9.48
N SER A 98 -13.01 -30.76 9.39
CA SER A 98 -11.69 -30.14 9.47
C SER A 98 -11.49 -29.37 8.16
N TYR A 99 -11.43 -28.04 8.25
CA TYR A 99 -11.11 -27.16 7.12
C TYR A 99 -9.89 -27.73 6.36
N GLY A 100 -10.04 -27.97 5.05
CA GLY A 100 -8.96 -28.43 4.17
C GLY A 100 -9.00 -29.90 3.71
N ASN A 101 -9.94 -30.72 4.20
CA ASN A 101 -10.01 -32.12 3.76
C ASN A 101 -10.92 -32.27 2.51
N THR A 102 -10.32 -32.43 1.33
CA THR A 102 -10.99 -32.58 0.02
C THR A 102 -11.76 -33.90 -0.15
N GLU A 103 -11.65 -34.79 0.83
CA GLU A 103 -12.26 -36.12 0.87
C GLU A 103 -13.71 -36.09 1.38
N THR A 104 -14.62 -35.42 0.66
CA THR A 104 -16.04 -35.28 1.03
C THR A 104 -16.99 -36.03 0.09
N GLU A 105 -16.46 -36.94 -0.71
CA GLU A 105 -17.21 -37.58 -1.79
C GLU A 105 -18.25 -38.60 -1.34
N PHE A 106 -19.34 -38.64 -2.08
CA PHE A 106 -20.47 -39.52 -1.83
C PHE A 106 -20.31 -40.87 -2.54
N ILE A 107 -19.98 -40.85 -3.82
CA ILE A 107 -19.62 -42.00 -4.64
C ILE A 107 -18.17 -41.80 -5.13
N LYS A 108 -17.24 -42.58 -4.60
CA LYS A 108 -15.84 -42.59 -5.02
C LYS A 108 -15.57 -43.75 -5.96
N ILE A 109 -14.98 -43.49 -7.12
CA ILE A 109 -14.60 -44.51 -8.09
C ILE A 109 -13.17 -44.26 -8.57
N ILE A 110 -12.30 -45.26 -8.41
CA ILE A 110 -10.88 -45.16 -8.74
C ILE A 110 -10.50 -46.32 -9.67
N ASN A 111 -9.88 -45.99 -10.81
CA ASN A 111 -9.34 -46.92 -11.81
C ASN A 111 -10.37 -47.92 -12.36
N ALA A 112 -11.66 -47.55 -12.38
CA ALA A 112 -12.67 -48.38 -13.01
C ALA A 112 -12.59 -48.26 -14.54
N LYS A 113 -12.94 -49.33 -15.26
CA LYS A 113 -13.08 -49.27 -16.72
C LYS A 113 -14.13 -48.25 -17.13
N ALA A 114 -15.32 -48.35 -16.54
CA ALA A 114 -16.43 -47.46 -16.83
C ALA A 114 -17.44 -47.36 -15.68
N LEU A 115 -18.00 -46.16 -15.53
CA LEU A 115 -19.21 -45.87 -14.77
C LEU A 115 -20.36 -45.60 -15.75
N TYR A 116 -21.46 -46.35 -15.63
CA TYR A 116 -22.68 -46.13 -16.39
C TYR A 116 -23.75 -45.52 -15.49
N ILE A 117 -24.23 -44.32 -15.82
CA ILE A 117 -25.35 -43.68 -15.15
C ILE A 117 -26.52 -43.61 -16.14
N SER A 118 -27.63 -44.30 -15.82
CA SER A 118 -28.78 -44.45 -16.71
C SER A 118 -30.12 -44.42 -15.96
N GLY A 119 -31.24 -44.30 -16.68
CA GLY A 119 -32.56 -44.20 -16.06
C GLY A 119 -32.80 -42.83 -15.42
N TYR A 120 -33.54 -42.78 -14.32
CA TYR A 120 -33.90 -41.55 -13.61
C TYR A 120 -33.12 -41.42 -12.29
N ASN A 121 -32.02 -40.67 -12.27
CA ASN A 121 -31.19 -40.48 -11.09
C ASN A 121 -31.37 -39.10 -10.48
N ASN A 122 -31.49 -39.01 -9.15
CA ASN A 122 -31.67 -37.77 -8.43
C ASN A 122 -30.74 -37.67 -7.21
N PHE A 123 -29.89 -36.66 -7.19
CA PHE A 123 -28.93 -36.38 -6.11
C PHE A 123 -29.17 -34.97 -5.59
N SER A 124 -29.77 -34.83 -4.41
CA SER A 124 -30.16 -33.52 -3.90
C SER A 124 -29.74 -33.25 -2.46
N TYR A 125 -29.36 -32.01 -2.17
CA TYR A 125 -29.04 -31.52 -0.82
C TYR A 125 -27.97 -32.36 -0.10
N ASN A 126 -26.98 -32.86 -0.84
CA ASN A 126 -25.84 -33.56 -0.26
C ASN A 126 -24.70 -32.58 0.03
N PHE A 127 -23.89 -32.89 1.03
CA PHE A 127 -22.67 -32.15 1.34
C PHE A 127 -21.42 -32.91 0.88
N GLY A 128 -20.72 -32.36 -0.10
CA GLY A 128 -19.57 -32.94 -0.79
C GLY A 128 -19.74 -33.04 -2.30
N SER A 129 -18.79 -33.66 -2.98
CA SER A 129 -18.95 -34.05 -4.39
C SER A 129 -19.79 -35.32 -4.48
N VAL A 130 -20.88 -35.31 -5.25
CA VAL A 130 -21.73 -36.50 -5.43
C VAL A 130 -20.90 -37.64 -6.05
N PHE A 131 -20.11 -37.32 -7.06
CA PHE A 131 -19.19 -38.26 -7.70
C PHE A 131 -17.75 -37.74 -7.61
N ASP A 132 -16.83 -38.57 -7.11
CA ASP A 132 -15.38 -38.36 -7.23
C ASP A 132 -14.79 -39.52 -8.02
N ILE A 133 -14.38 -39.24 -9.25
CA ILE A 133 -14.04 -40.23 -10.26
C ILE A 133 -12.62 -39.98 -10.74
N THR A 134 -11.76 -40.99 -10.58
CA THR A 134 -10.37 -40.97 -11.03
C THR A 134 -10.10 -42.15 -11.97
N ASN A 135 -9.49 -41.87 -13.13
CA ASN A 135 -9.15 -42.83 -14.18
C ASN A 135 -10.32 -43.77 -14.60
N ALA A 136 -11.46 -43.21 -15.03
CA ALA A 136 -12.59 -43.99 -15.54
C ALA A 136 -13.39 -43.30 -16.64
N GLU A 137 -13.99 -44.09 -17.55
CA GLU A 137 -14.95 -43.59 -18.55
C GLU A 137 -16.32 -43.37 -17.90
N ILE A 138 -16.91 -42.18 -18.04
CA ILE A 138 -18.19 -41.82 -17.42
C ILE A 138 -19.29 -41.78 -18.49
N ASN A 139 -20.08 -42.83 -18.58
CA ASN A 139 -21.20 -42.96 -19.52
C ASN A 139 -22.48 -42.36 -18.92
N LEU A 140 -22.98 -41.27 -19.51
CA LEU A 140 -24.21 -40.62 -19.08
C LEU A 140 -25.34 -40.85 -20.10
N ASN A 141 -26.47 -41.37 -19.62
CA ASN A 141 -27.70 -41.59 -20.37
C ASN A 141 -28.93 -41.36 -19.48
N GLY A 142 -30.10 -41.10 -20.08
CA GLY A 142 -31.37 -40.92 -19.36
C GLY A 142 -31.46 -39.56 -18.65
N GLN A 143 -32.12 -39.53 -17.50
CA GLN A 143 -32.34 -38.31 -16.72
C GLN A 143 -31.45 -38.28 -15.48
N LEU A 144 -30.71 -37.19 -15.29
CA LEU A 144 -29.83 -36.99 -14.15
C LEU A 144 -30.11 -35.62 -13.53
N ASN A 145 -30.52 -35.59 -12.27
CA ASN A 145 -30.79 -34.35 -11.55
C ASN A 145 -29.82 -34.21 -10.37
N ILE A 146 -29.06 -33.12 -10.33
CA ILE A 146 -28.10 -32.79 -9.27
C ILE A 146 -28.48 -31.40 -8.72
N ILE A 147 -29.09 -31.36 -7.54
CA ILE A 147 -29.83 -30.18 -7.05
C ILE A 147 -29.40 -29.79 -5.63
N GLY A 148 -29.02 -28.53 -5.41
CA GLY A 148 -28.83 -27.98 -4.07
C GLY A 148 -27.67 -28.61 -3.30
N ASN A 149 -26.70 -29.23 -3.99
CA ASN A 149 -25.55 -29.85 -3.35
C ASN A 149 -24.49 -28.80 -3.04
N ASN A 150 -23.84 -28.93 -1.87
CA ASN A 150 -22.82 -28.00 -1.40
C ASN A 150 -21.52 -28.75 -1.15
N GLY A 151 -20.36 -28.22 -1.49
CA GLY A 151 -19.11 -28.95 -1.31
C GLY A 151 -17.87 -28.10 -1.53
N TYR A 152 -16.69 -28.73 -1.52
CA TYR A 152 -15.43 -28.00 -1.69
C TYR A 152 -15.21 -27.61 -3.17
N MET A 153 -15.24 -28.59 -4.07
CA MET A 153 -15.09 -28.44 -5.53
C MET A 153 -16.01 -29.45 -6.22
N GLY A 154 -16.52 -29.15 -7.42
CA GLY A 154 -17.25 -30.12 -8.25
C GLY A 154 -18.37 -30.85 -7.49
N THR A 155 -19.33 -30.12 -6.94
CA THR A 155 -20.35 -30.70 -6.03
C THR A 155 -21.20 -31.80 -6.66
N GLY A 156 -21.40 -31.76 -7.98
CA GLY A 156 -21.96 -32.87 -8.73
C GLY A 156 -20.89 -33.88 -9.11
N PHE A 157 -19.90 -33.43 -9.89
CA PHE A 157 -18.80 -34.27 -10.35
C PHE A 157 -17.45 -33.63 -10.05
N LYS A 158 -16.59 -34.38 -9.38
CA LYS A 158 -15.15 -34.16 -9.28
C LYS A 158 -14.49 -35.26 -10.11
N VAL A 159 -13.82 -34.86 -11.19
CA VAL A 159 -13.28 -35.79 -12.21
C VAL A 159 -11.80 -35.53 -12.37
N GLN A 160 -10.98 -36.58 -12.23
CA GLN A 160 -9.53 -36.48 -12.23
C GLN A 160 -8.86 -37.59 -13.07
N GLY A 161 -7.59 -37.40 -13.38
CA GLY A 161 -6.77 -38.39 -14.06
C GLY A 161 -7.10 -38.51 -15.56
N SER A 162 -7.21 -39.74 -16.06
CA SER A 162 -7.58 -40.03 -17.47
C SER A 162 -9.10 -40.09 -17.72
N SER A 163 -9.91 -39.62 -16.77
CA SER A 163 -11.37 -39.71 -16.84
C SER A 163 -11.97 -38.69 -17.81
N TYR A 164 -13.09 -39.06 -18.43
CA TYR A 164 -13.88 -38.18 -19.31
C TYR A 164 -15.34 -38.63 -19.37
N PHE A 165 -16.22 -37.75 -19.82
CA PHE A 165 -17.64 -38.00 -20.02
C PHE A 165 -17.94 -38.45 -21.45
N LEU A 166 -18.72 -39.53 -21.54
CA LEU A 166 -19.33 -40.00 -22.76
C LEU A 166 -20.85 -39.80 -22.69
N LEU A 167 -21.34 -38.80 -23.42
CA LEU A 167 -22.74 -38.41 -23.42
C LEU A 167 -23.49 -39.18 -24.50
N SER A 168 -24.52 -39.93 -24.09
CA SER A 168 -25.36 -40.73 -24.99
C SER A 168 -26.63 -39.99 -25.40
N ASN A 169 -27.16 -40.29 -26.60
CA ASN A 169 -28.44 -39.74 -27.06
C ASN A 169 -29.58 -40.12 -26.11
N GLY A 170 -30.46 -39.16 -25.80
CA GLY A 170 -31.51 -39.30 -24.78
C GLY A 170 -31.12 -38.76 -23.39
N LEU A 171 -29.88 -38.26 -23.23
CA LEU A 171 -29.44 -37.64 -21.98
C LEU A 171 -30.13 -36.30 -21.73
N ASN A 172 -30.70 -36.15 -20.53
CA ASN A 172 -31.17 -34.89 -19.97
C ASN A 172 -30.62 -34.73 -18.54
N ALA A 173 -29.49 -34.05 -18.42
CA ALA A 173 -28.84 -33.76 -17.15
C ALA A 173 -29.16 -32.33 -16.68
N THR A 174 -29.52 -32.16 -15.42
CA THR A 174 -29.81 -30.86 -14.82
C THR A 174 -29.01 -30.64 -13.53
N PHE A 175 -28.38 -29.49 -13.42
CA PHE A 175 -27.56 -29.05 -12.29
C PHE A 175 -28.12 -27.73 -11.77
N ILE A 176 -28.76 -27.74 -10.60
CA ILE A 176 -29.52 -26.59 -10.10
C ILE A 176 -29.04 -26.20 -8.69
N ASN A 177 -28.75 -24.93 -8.47
CA ASN A 177 -28.42 -24.37 -7.15
C ASN A 177 -27.29 -25.10 -6.42
N ASN A 178 -26.30 -25.63 -7.14
CA ASN A 178 -25.16 -26.28 -6.49
C ASN A 178 -24.05 -25.27 -6.17
N THR A 179 -23.43 -25.39 -4.99
CA THR A 179 -22.46 -24.41 -4.48
C THR A 179 -21.13 -25.05 -4.08
N ALA A 180 -20.07 -24.74 -4.81
CA ALA A 180 -18.70 -25.09 -4.44
C ALA A 180 -18.04 -23.98 -3.63
N LEU A 181 -17.21 -24.36 -2.64
CA LEU A 181 -16.41 -23.43 -1.86
C LEU A 181 -15.28 -22.83 -2.67
N THR A 182 -14.67 -23.55 -3.62
CA THR A 182 -13.54 -23.05 -4.42
C THR A 182 -13.92 -22.96 -5.89
N ILE A 183 -13.80 -24.06 -6.63
CA ILE A 183 -13.88 -24.09 -8.10
C ILE A 183 -14.83 -25.17 -8.61
N GLY A 184 -15.45 -24.91 -9.77
CA GLY A 184 -16.34 -25.86 -10.45
C GLY A 184 -17.62 -26.12 -9.66
N GLY A 185 -18.55 -25.16 -9.66
CA GLY A 185 -19.75 -25.19 -8.80
C GLY A 185 -20.58 -26.47 -8.92
N ALA A 186 -20.72 -27.01 -10.14
CA ALA A 186 -21.35 -28.31 -10.39
C ALA A 186 -20.34 -29.38 -10.82
N ILE A 187 -19.41 -29.04 -11.73
CA ILE A 187 -18.42 -29.97 -12.28
C ILE A 187 -17.02 -29.37 -12.13
N TYR A 188 -16.13 -30.10 -11.49
CA TYR A 188 -14.70 -29.85 -11.47
C TYR A 188 -14.02 -31.02 -12.17
N ALA A 189 -13.28 -30.77 -13.26
CA ALA A 189 -12.77 -31.83 -14.11
C ALA A 189 -11.37 -31.53 -14.66
N ILE A 190 -10.33 -32.10 -14.05
CA ILE A 190 -8.93 -31.86 -14.39
C ILE A 190 -8.26 -33.15 -14.85
N ALA A 191 -7.81 -33.18 -16.10
CA ALA A 191 -7.04 -34.28 -16.65
C ALA A 191 -5.55 -34.13 -16.33
N ASP A 192 -4.86 -35.26 -16.12
CA ASP A 192 -3.41 -35.26 -15.85
C ASP A 192 -2.60 -34.93 -17.10
N HIS A 193 -1.57 -34.08 -16.94
CA HIS A 193 -0.73 -33.53 -18.01
C HIS A 193 0.35 -34.49 -18.57
N GLY A 194 0.25 -35.80 -18.30
CA GLY A 194 1.32 -36.77 -18.60
C GLY A 194 1.42 -37.26 -20.04
N PHE A 195 0.45 -36.96 -20.92
CA PHE A 195 0.39 -37.52 -22.28
C PHE A 195 0.21 -36.44 -23.35
N GLN A 196 0.77 -36.69 -24.54
CA GLN A 196 0.49 -35.98 -25.79
C GLN A 196 -1.03 -35.71 -25.89
N LYS A 197 -1.42 -34.43 -25.90
CA LYS A 197 -2.79 -33.88 -25.90
C LYS A 197 -3.82 -34.69 -25.07
N SER A 198 -4.23 -34.14 -23.93
CA SER A 198 -5.27 -34.71 -23.07
C SER A 198 -6.55 -35.05 -23.84
N ILE A 199 -7.19 -36.16 -23.46
CA ILE A 199 -8.48 -36.61 -24.00
C ILE A 199 -9.56 -35.55 -23.71
N CYS A 200 -10.50 -35.30 -24.63
CA CYS A 200 -11.56 -34.30 -24.42
C CYS A 200 -12.50 -34.69 -23.27
N MET A 201 -12.82 -33.72 -22.41
CA MET A 201 -13.66 -33.98 -21.23
C MET A 201 -15.08 -34.42 -21.58
N PHE A 202 -15.68 -33.89 -22.67
CA PHE A 202 -17.03 -34.23 -23.10
C PHE A 202 -17.03 -34.78 -24.53
N GLN A 203 -17.43 -36.04 -24.67
CA GLN A 203 -17.43 -36.77 -25.95
C GLN A 203 -18.77 -37.45 -26.23
N ASN A 204 -18.98 -37.82 -27.50
CA ASN A 204 -20.05 -38.73 -27.91
C ASN A 204 -19.48 -39.77 -28.90
N ASN A 205 -20.04 -40.99 -28.85
CA ASN A 205 -19.76 -42.10 -29.76
C ASN A 205 -20.35 -41.94 -31.17
N THR A 206 -21.23 -40.95 -31.40
CA THR A 206 -21.91 -40.78 -32.68
C THR A 206 -21.85 -39.33 -33.18
N ASN A 207 -21.72 -39.17 -34.50
CA ASN A 207 -21.76 -37.85 -35.16
C ASN A 207 -23.19 -37.26 -35.18
N ASN A 208 -24.22 -38.12 -35.11
CA ASN A 208 -25.63 -37.73 -35.13
C ASN A 208 -26.14 -37.41 -33.72
N ILE A 209 -25.68 -36.27 -33.20
CA ILE A 209 -26.04 -35.75 -31.89
C ILE A 209 -27.48 -35.23 -31.97
N THR A 210 -28.42 -36.04 -31.50
CA THR A 210 -29.82 -35.66 -31.34
C THR A 210 -30.22 -35.94 -29.89
N ASN A 211 -30.91 -34.98 -29.26
CA ASN A 211 -31.49 -35.18 -27.92
C ASN A 211 -30.47 -35.41 -26.78
N ILE A 212 -29.39 -34.62 -26.73
CA ILE A 212 -28.49 -34.53 -25.55
C ILE A 212 -28.64 -33.11 -24.98
N LYS A 213 -28.96 -33.03 -23.68
CA LYS A 213 -29.11 -31.75 -22.98
C LYS A 213 -28.47 -31.78 -21.60
N MET A 214 -27.62 -30.80 -21.32
CA MET A 214 -27.06 -30.51 -20.01
C MET A 214 -27.45 -29.08 -19.61
N THR A 215 -28.21 -28.94 -18.53
CA THR A 215 -28.76 -27.65 -18.08
C THR A 215 -28.17 -27.27 -16.74
N PHE A 216 -27.63 -26.06 -16.64
CA PHE A 216 -27.00 -25.52 -15.44
C PHE A 216 -27.73 -24.25 -15.02
N ILE A 217 -28.28 -24.23 -13.81
CA ILE A 217 -29.11 -23.14 -13.32
C ILE A 217 -28.60 -22.70 -11.94
N ASN A 218 -28.16 -21.44 -11.83
CA ASN A 218 -27.80 -20.82 -10.56
C ASN A 218 -26.78 -21.63 -9.72
N ASN A 219 -25.84 -22.29 -10.40
CA ASN A 219 -24.69 -22.89 -9.73
C ASN A 219 -23.66 -21.80 -9.40
N THR A 220 -22.91 -21.97 -8.31
CA THR A 220 -21.95 -20.98 -7.84
C THR A 220 -20.65 -21.63 -7.36
N ALA A 221 -19.53 -20.97 -7.63
CA ALA A 221 -18.23 -21.25 -7.05
C ALA A 221 -17.62 -19.94 -6.55
N SER A 222 -16.83 -19.97 -5.47
CA SER A 222 -16.29 -18.72 -4.90
C SER A 222 -15.07 -18.19 -5.65
N GLU A 223 -14.26 -19.06 -6.25
CA GLU A 223 -13.00 -18.71 -6.92
C GLU A 223 -13.16 -18.69 -8.44
N ALA A 224 -13.62 -19.79 -9.05
CA ALA A 224 -13.80 -19.88 -10.51
C ALA A 224 -14.76 -20.99 -10.98
N GLY A 225 -15.34 -20.84 -12.18
CA GLY A 225 -16.14 -21.87 -12.83
C GLY A 225 -17.45 -22.13 -12.10
N SER A 226 -18.39 -21.19 -12.20
CA SER A 226 -19.68 -21.27 -11.47
C SER A 226 -20.44 -22.56 -11.75
N SER A 227 -20.32 -23.12 -12.96
CA SER A 227 -20.90 -24.42 -13.30
C SER A 227 -19.81 -25.47 -13.58
N ILE A 228 -18.86 -25.18 -14.46
CA ILE A 228 -17.84 -26.14 -14.93
C ILE A 228 -16.45 -25.50 -14.82
N TYR A 229 -15.50 -26.23 -14.24
CA TYR A 229 -14.07 -25.88 -14.26
C TYR A 229 -13.26 -27.05 -14.84
N SER A 230 -12.58 -26.85 -15.97
CA SER A 230 -11.87 -27.95 -16.65
C SER A 230 -10.70 -27.53 -17.55
N ASN A 231 -9.66 -28.36 -17.66
CA ASN A 231 -8.42 -28.07 -18.41
C ASN A 231 -8.34 -28.66 -19.82
N ASN A 232 -9.35 -29.44 -20.24
CA ASN A 232 -9.36 -30.20 -21.50
C ASN A 232 -10.71 -30.09 -22.22
N LEU A 233 -11.28 -28.88 -22.24
CA LEU A 233 -12.49 -28.54 -23.00
C LEU A 233 -12.19 -28.24 -24.48
N TYR A 234 -11.08 -27.54 -24.72
CA TYR A 234 -10.58 -27.15 -26.04
C TYR A 234 -9.17 -27.74 -26.26
N ASP A 235 -8.74 -27.83 -27.53
CA ASP A 235 -7.46 -28.44 -27.97
C ASP A 235 -7.14 -29.85 -27.48
N CYS A 236 -8.18 -30.63 -27.20
CA CYS A 236 -8.07 -31.99 -26.71
C CYS A 236 -8.18 -33.02 -27.84
N GLN A 237 -7.66 -34.22 -27.60
CA GLN A 237 -7.84 -35.35 -28.51
C GLN A 237 -9.13 -36.11 -28.20
N THR A 238 -9.79 -36.60 -29.24
CA THR A 238 -10.84 -37.60 -29.11
C THR A 238 -10.31 -38.92 -29.64
N ASP A 239 -10.78 -40.05 -29.11
CA ASP A 239 -10.52 -41.33 -29.75
C ASP A 239 -11.08 -41.30 -31.18
N SER A 240 -10.41 -42.01 -32.10
CA SER A 240 -10.90 -42.24 -33.46
C SER A 240 -12.40 -42.59 -33.40
N TYR A 241 -13.23 -41.90 -34.19
CA TYR A 241 -14.72 -42.01 -34.23
C TYR A 241 -15.54 -41.22 -33.20
N ARG A 242 -14.93 -40.58 -32.19
CA ARG A 242 -15.65 -39.74 -31.22
C ARG A 242 -15.62 -38.26 -31.60
N VAL A 243 -16.60 -37.49 -31.12
CA VAL A 243 -16.73 -36.04 -31.38
C VAL A 243 -16.60 -35.25 -30.08
N ASN A 244 -15.78 -34.20 -30.10
CA ASN A 244 -15.72 -33.22 -29.01
C ASN A 244 -17.03 -32.39 -29.01
N LEU A 245 -17.77 -32.48 -27.90
CA LEU A 245 -19.07 -31.82 -27.78
C LEU A 245 -18.98 -30.32 -27.47
N MET A 246 -17.81 -29.81 -27.08
CA MET A 246 -17.60 -28.37 -26.88
C MET A 246 -17.71 -27.58 -28.18
N ASN A 247 -17.45 -28.19 -29.35
CA ASN A 247 -17.67 -27.56 -30.66
C ASN A 247 -19.17 -27.36 -31.00
N LYS A 248 -20.08 -28.02 -30.27
CA LYS A 248 -21.54 -27.88 -30.37
C LYS A 248 -22.14 -27.39 -29.05
N SER A 249 -21.38 -26.61 -28.29
CA SER A 249 -21.73 -26.24 -26.92
C SER A 249 -23.11 -25.57 -26.80
N ASN A 250 -23.44 -24.68 -27.73
CA ASN A 250 -24.69 -23.90 -27.72
C ASN A 250 -25.98 -24.74 -27.82
N THR A 251 -25.92 -25.97 -28.34
CA THR A 251 -27.10 -26.85 -28.45
C THR A 251 -27.19 -27.87 -27.32
N ILE A 252 -26.06 -28.22 -26.70
CA ILE A 252 -25.97 -29.27 -25.68
C ILE A 252 -26.00 -28.67 -24.28
N PHE A 253 -25.29 -27.57 -24.06
CA PHE A 253 -25.14 -26.93 -22.75
C PHE A 253 -26.02 -25.69 -22.68
N SER A 254 -26.92 -25.66 -21.70
CA SER A 254 -27.77 -24.52 -21.40
C SER A 254 -27.38 -23.96 -20.04
N PHE A 255 -27.08 -22.67 -19.98
CA PHE A 255 -26.71 -21.99 -18.74
C PHE A 255 -27.71 -20.88 -18.43
N SER A 256 -28.12 -20.77 -17.17
CA SER A 256 -29.08 -19.77 -16.72
C SER A 256 -28.67 -19.24 -15.34
N TYR A 257 -28.50 -17.92 -15.23
CA TYR A 257 -28.14 -17.19 -14.00
C TYR A 257 -26.83 -17.68 -13.33
N SER A 258 -25.73 -16.91 -13.42
CA SER A 258 -24.48 -17.23 -12.72
C SER A 258 -23.79 -15.96 -12.20
N LYS A 259 -23.07 -16.08 -11.07
CA LYS A 259 -22.30 -14.98 -10.48
C LYS A 259 -20.95 -14.74 -11.18
N HIS A 260 -20.30 -15.81 -11.63
CA HIS A 260 -19.05 -15.77 -12.43
C HIS A 260 -19.29 -16.41 -13.81
N GLN A 261 -18.23 -16.61 -14.62
CA GLN A 261 -18.39 -17.34 -15.87
C GLN A 261 -18.87 -18.77 -15.58
N ASN A 262 -19.73 -19.28 -16.44
CA ASN A 262 -20.33 -20.59 -16.26
C ASN A 262 -19.31 -21.72 -16.48
N PHE A 263 -18.40 -21.52 -17.42
CA PHE A 263 -17.29 -22.41 -17.70
C PHE A 263 -15.99 -21.63 -17.62
N THR A 264 -15.00 -22.22 -16.96
CA THR A 264 -13.70 -21.59 -16.76
C THR A 264 -12.62 -22.65 -16.91
N MET A 265 -11.49 -22.25 -17.46
CA MET A 265 -10.32 -23.12 -17.63
C MET A 265 -9.19 -22.66 -16.73
N PRO A 266 -8.28 -23.56 -16.30
CA PRO A 266 -7.07 -23.12 -15.64
C PRO A 266 -6.29 -22.16 -16.53
N PRO A 267 -5.73 -21.09 -15.96
CA PRO A 267 -4.98 -20.11 -16.74
C PRO A 267 -3.74 -20.75 -17.38
N THR A 268 -3.27 -20.15 -18.47
CA THR A 268 -2.01 -20.53 -19.16
C THR A 268 -0.91 -19.49 -18.96
N SER A 269 -1.30 -18.24 -18.67
CA SER A 269 -0.39 -17.11 -18.48
C SER A 269 -0.92 -16.14 -17.42
N LEU A 270 -0.01 -15.32 -16.91
CA LEU A 270 -0.31 -14.12 -16.13
C LEU A 270 -0.16 -12.90 -17.04
N CYS A 271 -0.98 -11.88 -16.80
CA CYS A 271 -0.98 -10.62 -17.54
C CYS A 271 -0.90 -9.44 -16.56
N TRP A 272 -0.05 -8.46 -16.88
CA TRP A 272 0.01 -7.16 -16.21
C TRP A 272 -0.89 -6.17 -16.93
N CYS A 273 -2.06 -5.91 -16.38
CA CYS A 273 -3.07 -5.08 -17.04
C CYS A 273 -2.71 -3.60 -17.10
N ASP A 274 -1.80 -3.14 -16.22
CA ASP A 274 -1.30 -1.78 -16.29
C ASP A 274 -0.44 -1.55 -17.54
N ALA A 275 0.20 -2.61 -18.06
CA ALA A 275 1.04 -2.55 -19.25
C ALA A 275 0.31 -3.01 -20.52
N ASP A 276 -0.54 -4.05 -20.42
CA ASP A 276 -1.44 -4.48 -21.48
C ASP A 276 -2.87 -4.55 -20.93
N PRO A 277 -3.64 -3.45 -20.99
CA PRO A 277 -5.04 -3.40 -20.51
C PRO A 277 -5.92 -4.46 -21.17
N SER A 278 -5.52 -4.88 -22.36
CA SER A 278 -6.25 -5.80 -23.18
C SER A 278 -5.78 -7.23 -23.02
N CYS A 279 -4.71 -7.55 -22.27
CA CYS A 279 -4.10 -8.88 -22.14
C CYS A 279 -4.14 -9.69 -23.46
N ASN A 280 -3.83 -9.04 -24.58
CA ASN A 280 -4.00 -9.60 -25.92
C ASN A 280 -2.70 -10.18 -26.47
N THR A 281 -1.58 -9.85 -25.84
CA THR A 281 -0.28 -10.31 -26.27
C THR A 281 -0.10 -11.78 -25.90
N ASN A 282 0.03 -12.63 -26.93
CA ASN A 282 0.60 -13.99 -26.84
C ASN A 282 2.13 -13.95 -26.60
N ASP A 283 2.68 -12.77 -26.34
CA ASP A 283 4.10 -12.53 -26.43
C ASP A 283 4.85 -13.22 -25.31
N GLU A 284 5.87 -13.92 -25.77
CA GLU A 284 6.84 -14.67 -25.02
C GLU A 284 7.55 -13.75 -24.02
N ALA A 285 7.26 -13.90 -22.73
CA ALA A 285 8.07 -13.35 -21.63
C ALA A 285 8.46 -11.87 -21.79
N ASN A 286 7.49 -10.99 -22.03
CA ASN A 286 7.79 -9.56 -21.99
C ASN A 286 8.13 -9.14 -20.56
N GLU A 287 9.39 -8.70 -20.39
CA GLU A 287 9.83 -7.97 -19.22
C GLU A 287 9.17 -6.60 -19.25
N TYR A 288 8.32 -6.31 -18.26
CA TYR A 288 7.69 -5.00 -18.15
C TYR A 288 8.61 -4.12 -17.32
N HIS A 289 9.10 -3.03 -17.90
CA HIS A 289 9.84 -2.01 -17.15
C HIS A 289 8.85 -0.99 -16.60
N LEU A 290 8.62 -1.02 -15.29
CA LEU A 290 7.89 0.03 -14.62
C LEU A 290 8.90 1.09 -14.16
N SER A 291 8.69 2.35 -14.52
CA SER A 291 9.47 3.49 -14.00
C SER A 291 9.04 3.86 -12.58
N ALA A 292 8.83 2.87 -11.72
CA ALA A 292 8.42 3.08 -10.34
C ALA A 292 9.63 3.08 -9.41
N PHE A 293 9.76 4.16 -8.65
CA PHE A 293 10.75 4.33 -7.59
C PHE A 293 10.15 3.87 -6.25
N MET A 294 10.90 3.05 -5.50
CA MET A 294 10.39 2.39 -4.30
C MET A 294 11.33 2.55 -3.12
N HIS A 295 10.81 3.07 -2.01
CA HIS A 295 11.50 3.12 -0.72
C HIS A 295 11.15 1.89 0.16
N PRO A 296 12.01 1.53 1.14
CA PRO A 296 11.73 0.45 2.08
C PRO A 296 10.41 0.64 2.84
N GLY A 297 9.54 -0.36 2.82
CA GLY A 297 8.24 -0.37 3.49
C GLY A 297 7.09 0.21 2.67
N GLN A 298 7.34 0.71 1.47
CA GLN A 298 6.32 1.25 0.57
C GLN A 298 5.47 0.13 -0.04
N ASN A 299 4.17 0.41 -0.18
CA ASN A 299 3.24 -0.47 -0.88
C ASN A 299 3.22 -0.11 -2.37
N ILE A 300 3.38 -1.10 -3.23
CA ILE A 300 3.13 -0.97 -4.67
C ILE A 300 1.84 -1.68 -5.01
N ARG A 301 1.02 -1.02 -5.82
CA ARG A 301 -0.28 -1.52 -6.27
C ARG A 301 -0.23 -1.69 -7.78
N PHE A 302 -0.63 -2.86 -8.25
CA PHE A 302 -0.65 -3.19 -9.67
C PHE A 302 -1.89 -4.00 -10.00
N GLN A 303 -2.24 -4.06 -11.29
CA GLN A 303 -3.37 -4.81 -11.81
C GLN A 303 -2.87 -6.06 -12.53
N LEU A 304 -3.20 -7.24 -12.00
CA LEU A 304 -2.90 -8.52 -12.65
C LEU A 304 -4.16 -9.29 -12.99
N ALA A 305 -4.06 -10.09 -14.04
CA ALA A 305 -5.06 -11.07 -14.40
C ALA A 305 -4.40 -12.40 -14.74
N ALA A 306 -5.04 -13.50 -14.37
CA ALA A 306 -4.68 -14.83 -14.86
C ALA A 306 -5.58 -15.15 -16.05
N VAL A 307 -4.96 -15.49 -17.18
CA VAL A 307 -5.66 -15.63 -18.46
C VAL A 307 -5.39 -17.01 -19.03
N TYR A 308 -6.47 -17.67 -19.46
CA TYR A 308 -6.42 -18.76 -20.41
C TYR A 308 -6.51 -18.16 -21.81
N ASN A 309 -5.49 -18.41 -22.63
CA ASN A 309 -5.52 -18.03 -24.03
C ASN A 309 -5.35 -19.28 -24.89
N TYR A 310 -6.28 -19.47 -25.81
CA TYR A 310 -6.23 -20.51 -26.81
C TYR A 310 -6.42 -19.91 -28.19
N ASP A 311 -5.41 -20.08 -29.02
CA ASP A 311 -5.38 -19.59 -30.39
C ASP A 311 -5.39 -20.78 -31.34
N SER A 312 -6.40 -20.84 -32.22
CA SER A 312 -6.51 -21.83 -33.28
C SER A 312 -7.04 -21.18 -34.55
N ILE A 313 -6.76 -21.81 -35.69
CA ILE A 313 -7.19 -21.35 -37.03
C ILE A 313 -8.70 -21.03 -37.09
N ASN A 314 -9.52 -21.66 -36.25
CA ASN A 314 -10.98 -21.54 -36.27
C ASN A 314 -11.57 -20.79 -35.06
N ALA A 315 -10.80 -20.51 -34.02
CA ALA A 315 -11.29 -19.87 -32.79
C ALA A 315 -10.16 -19.27 -31.95
N HIS A 316 -10.35 -18.02 -31.52
CA HIS A 316 -9.58 -17.39 -30.44
C HIS A 316 -10.44 -17.37 -29.18
N ILE A 317 -10.04 -18.12 -28.16
CA ILE A 317 -10.73 -18.19 -26.86
C ILE A 317 -9.84 -17.55 -25.81
N LYS A 318 -10.36 -16.50 -25.18
CA LYS A 318 -9.70 -15.83 -24.08
C LYS A 318 -10.62 -15.77 -22.87
N GLN A 319 -10.13 -16.22 -21.72
CA GLN A 319 -10.89 -16.25 -20.48
C GLN A 319 -10.04 -15.86 -19.29
N TYR A 320 -10.60 -15.03 -18.41
CA TYR A 320 -10.03 -14.78 -17.09
C TYR A 320 -10.30 -15.97 -16.18
N SER A 321 -9.37 -16.27 -15.29
CA SER A 321 -9.47 -17.41 -14.38
C SER A 321 -8.88 -17.09 -13.02
N TYR A 322 -9.00 -18.04 -12.10
CA TYR A 322 -8.41 -17.98 -10.78
C TYR A 322 -6.94 -18.43 -10.80
N ALA A 323 -6.08 -17.72 -10.08
CA ALA A 323 -4.70 -18.14 -9.83
C ALA A 323 -4.21 -17.66 -8.47
N ALA A 324 -3.48 -18.51 -7.75
CA ALA A 324 -2.71 -18.10 -6.58
C ALA A 324 -1.30 -17.70 -7.03
N VAL A 325 -0.95 -16.43 -6.88
CA VAL A 325 0.31 -15.85 -7.31
C VAL A 325 1.20 -15.59 -6.11
N THR A 326 2.46 -15.98 -6.23
CA THR A 326 3.54 -15.68 -5.30
C THR A 326 4.48 -14.65 -5.91
N PHE A 327 4.80 -13.61 -5.14
CA PHE A 327 5.73 -12.54 -5.50
C PHE A 327 7.07 -12.75 -4.81
N LEU A 328 8.13 -12.67 -5.60
CA LEU A 328 9.52 -12.76 -5.15
C LEU A 328 10.31 -11.60 -5.75
N LEU A 329 11.27 -11.08 -5.01
CA LEU A 329 12.21 -10.08 -5.51
C LEU A 329 13.55 -10.77 -5.77
N ILE A 330 14.13 -10.54 -6.94
CA ILE A 330 15.45 -11.07 -7.31
C ILE A 330 16.33 -9.97 -7.89
N ASP A 331 17.64 -10.21 -7.85
CA ASP A 331 18.60 -9.48 -8.68
C ASP A 331 18.78 -10.27 -9.99
N ARG A 332 18.42 -9.66 -11.12
CA ARG A 332 18.48 -10.27 -12.45
C ARG A 332 19.91 -10.69 -12.81
N ASP A 333 20.89 -9.86 -12.46
CA ASP A 333 22.28 -10.08 -12.85
C ASP A 333 22.98 -11.07 -11.91
N ASN A 334 22.48 -11.23 -10.69
CA ASN A 334 23.05 -12.07 -9.65
C ASN A 334 21.98 -12.92 -8.93
N VAL A 335 21.39 -13.88 -9.63
CA VAL A 335 20.32 -14.77 -9.12
C VAL A 335 20.74 -15.58 -7.87
N HIS A 336 22.04 -15.71 -7.60
CA HIS A 336 22.58 -16.42 -6.43
C HIS A 336 22.75 -15.55 -5.17
N SER A 337 22.65 -14.22 -5.25
CA SER A 337 22.67 -13.37 -4.06
C SER A 337 21.26 -13.31 -3.45
N VAL A 338 21.17 -13.46 -2.13
CA VAL A 338 19.92 -13.14 -1.42
C VAL A 338 19.83 -11.63 -1.43
N PRO A 339 18.85 -11.02 -2.13
CA PRO A 339 18.78 -9.58 -2.20
C PRO A 339 18.64 -9.01 -0.79
N SER A 340 19.28 -7.87 -0.53
CA SER A 340 19.10 -7.08 0.70
C SER A 340 17.63 -6.69 0.91
N TRP A 341 16.80 -6.86 -0.11
CA TRP A 341 15.37 -6.61 -0.16
C TRP A 341 14.54 -7.89 -0.31
N GLN A 342 13.34 -7.88 0.27
CA GLN A 342 12.40 -8.99 0.18
C GLN A 342 10.96 -8.49 0.10
N VAL A 343 10.07 -9.30 -0.47
CA VAL A 343 8.62 -9.06 -0.40
C VAL A 343 8.13 -9.45 1.00
N SER A 344 7.28 -8.62 1.61
CA SER A 344 6.68 -8.94 2.91
C SER A 344 5.89 -10.24 2.85
N ALA A 345 6.09 -11.13 3.84
CA ALA A 345 5.40 -12.42 3.91
C ALA A 345 3.87 -12.30 3.86
N ASN A 346 3.31 -11.22 4.42
CA ASN A 346 1.87 -10.97 4.42
C ASN A 346 1.30 -10.61 3.04
N SER A 347 2.15 -10.12 2.14
CA SER A 347 1.74 -9.72 0.79
C SER A 347 2.35 -10.58 -0.32
N ALA A 348 3.22 -11.53 0.02
CA ALA A 348 3.92 -12.38 -0.94
C ALA A 348 2.97 -13.31 -1.70
N ASN A 349 1.87 -13.76 -1.07
CA ASN A 349 0.88 -14.62 -1.70
C ASN A 349 -0.44 -13.86 -1.89
N GLN A 350 -0.95 -13.87 -3.12
CA GLN A 350 -2.14 -13.13 -3.52
C GLN A 350 -3.01 -14.02 -4.41
N ALA A 351 -4.32 -13.82 -4.39
CA ALA A 351 -5.26 -14.55 -5.22
C ALA A 351 -5.79 -13.63 -6.32
N LEU A 352 -5.66 -14.06 -7.58
CA LEU A 352 -6.31 -13.45 -8.72
C LEU A 352 -7.68 -14.08 -8.88
N LEU A 353 -8.73 -13.25 -8.96
CA LEU A 353 -10.12 -13.73 -9.01
C LEU A 353 -10.63 -13.75 -10.44
N GLU A 354 -11.56 -14.67 -10.73
CA GLU A 354 -12.27 -14.74 -11.99
C GLU A 354 -13.27 -13.58 -12.14
N LYS A 355 -12.78 -12.42 -12.59
CA LYS A 355 -13.61 -11.27 -12.97
C LYS A 355 -13.24 -10.81 -14.37
N GLN A 356 -14.18 -10.15 -15.06
CA GLN A 356 -13.92 -9.55 -16.38
C GLN A 356 -12.99 -8.32 -16.30
N ASP A 357 -12.60 -7.93 -15.09
CA ASP A 357 -11.65 -6.87 -14.79
C ASP A 357 -10.44 -7.44 -14.07
N CYS A 358 -9.31 -6.73 -14.15
CA CYS A 358 -8.08 -7.12 -13.48
C CYS A 358 -8.20 -7.06 -11.96
N THR A 359 -7.48 -7.97 -11.30
CA THR A 359 -7.41 -8.00 -9.85
C THR A 359 -6.32 -7.04 -9.38
N SER A 360 -6.72 -6.12 -8.51
CA SER A 360 -5.79 -5.18 -7.90
C SER A 360 -5.03 -5.85 -6.77
N VAL A 361 -3.72 -5.96 -6.95
CA VAL A 361 -2.82 -6.62 -6.01
C VAL A 361 -1.88 -5.58 -5.41
N THR A 362 -1.60 -5.72 -4.12
CA THR A 362 -0.70 -4.82 -3.38
C THR A 362 0.38 -5.62 -2.70
N ILE A 363 1.65 -5.25 -2.94
CA ILE A 363 2.80 -5.85 -2.25
C ILE A 363 3.61 -4.78 -1.52
N THR A 364 4.27 -5.20 -0.45
CA THR A 364 5.18 -4.34 0.32
C THR A 364 6.60 -4.88 0.18
N LEU A 365 7.54 -4.01 -0.18
CA LEU A 365 8.97 -4.34 -0.23
C LEU A 365 9.65 -3.93 1.07
N LEU A 366 10.48 -4.81 1.63
CA LEU A 366 11.19 -4.59 2.88
C LEU A 366 12.70 -4.73 2.67
N LYS A 367 13.50 -3.85 3.27
CA LYS A 367 14.97 -3.89 3.20
C LYS A 367 15.53 -4.46 4.50
N SER A 368 16.13 -5.65 4.44
CA SER A 368 16.61 -6.42 5.59
C SER A 368 17.98 -5.99 6.10
N LYS A 369 18.77 -5.28 5.30
CA LYS A 369 20.13 -4.83 5.64
C LYS A 369 20.46 -3.50 5.00
N ASN A 370 21.41 -2.78 5.60
CA ASN A 370 22.04 -1.59 5.02
C ASN A 370 23.12 -1.95 3.98
N GLU A 371 22.84 -2.98 3.18
CA GLU A 371 23.67 -3.38 2.04
C GLU A 371 23.24 -2.59 0.80
N PRO A 372 24.13 -2.42 -0.19
CA PRO A 372 23.81 -1.72 -1.43
C PRO A 372 22.61 -2.36 -2.13
N ASP A 373 21.88 -1.53 -2.86
CA ASP A 373 20.75 -1.99 -3.65
C ASP A 373 21.25 -2.87 -4.81
N PRO A 374 20.47 -3.90 -5.21
CA PRO A 374 20.81 -4.75 -6.34
C PRO A 374 20.95 -3.94 -7.64
N SER A 375 21.80 -4.40 -8.57
CA SER A 375 22.06 -3.68 -9.82
C SER A 375 20.85 -3.68 -10.75
N SER A 376 20.06 -4.76 -10.73
CA SER A 376 18.88 -4.92 -11.59
C SER A 376 17.75 -5.63 -10.82
N PRO A 377 17.02 -4.92 -9.93
CA PRO A 377 15.94 -5.50 -9.16
C PRO A 377 14.71 -5.80 -10.01
N VAL A 378 14.23 -7.04 -9.92
CA VAL A 378 13.06 -7.52 -10.66
C VAL A 378 12.11 -8.26 -9.72
N ILE A 379 10.82 -7.94 -9.79
CA ILE A 379 9.77 -8.72 -9.14
C ILE A 379 9.34 -9.84 -10.06
N ILE A 380 9.43 -11.07 -9.57
CA ILE A 380 8.85 -12.25 -10.18
C ILE A 380 7.43 -12.44 -9.64
N ALA A 381 6.46 -12.54 -10.55
CA ALA A 381 5.16 -13.12 -10.27
C ALA A 381 5.16 -14.57 -10.77
N SER A 382 4.89 -15.52 -9.88
CA SER A 382 4.83 -16.96 -10.19
C SER A 382 3.54 -17.56 -9.68
N SER A 383 2.97 -18.53 -10.39
CA SER A 383 1.78 -19.26 -9.95
C SER A 383 1.89 -20.72 -10.38
N GLY A 384 2.48 -21.58 -9.53
CA GLY A 384 2.57 -23.02 -9.77
C GLY A 384 3.13 -23.38 -11.15
N SER A 385 2.30 -23.97 -12.01
CA SER A 385 2.64 -24.40 -13.37
C SER A 385 2.56 -23.30 -14.44
N LEU A 386 2.19 -22.07 -14.07
CA LEU A 386 2.16 -20.93 -14.99
C LEU A 386 3.58 -20.42 -15.28
N ARG A 387 3.75 -19.81 -16.45
CA ARG A 387 5.00 -19.13 -16.82
C ARG A 387 5.26 -17.96 -15.87
N LEU A 388 6.53 -17.75 -15.55
CA LEU A 388 7.00 -16.62 -14.73
C LEU A 388 6.81 -15.31 -15.49
N THR A 389 6.46 -14.24 -14.79
CA THR A 389 6.44 -12.88 -15.35
C THR A 389 7.31 -11.96 -14.52
N LEU A 390 8.06 -11.10 -15.21
CA LEU A 390 9.09 -10.23 -14.64
C LEU A 390 8.66 -8.76 -14.73
N LEU A 391 8.78 -8.05 -13.62
CA LEU A 391 8.54 -6.60 -13.53
C LEU A 391 9.80 -5.91 -13.00
N GLY A 392 10.46 -5.12 -13.85
CA GLY A 392 11.60 -4.30 -13.46
C GLY A 392 11.15 -3.09 -12.64
N ILE A 393 11.87 -2.81 -11.55
CA ILE A 393 11.60 -1.69 -10.64
C ILE A 393 12.88 -0.92 -10.32
N GLN A 394 12.77 0.27 -9.72
CA GLN A 394 13.92 1.00 -9.18
C GLN A 394 13.79 1.13 -7.67
N LEU A 395 14.81 0.66 -6.94
CA LEU A 395 14.87 0.73 -5.49
C LEU A 395 15.66 1.97 -5.07
N LEU A 396 15.17 2.68 -4.06
CA LEU A 396 15.80 3.86 -3.48
C LEU A 396 16.00 3.64 -1.97
N ASP A 397 17.03 4.25 -1.42
CA ASP A 397 17.23 4.33 0.04
C ASP A 397 16.15 5.17 0.73
N CYS A 398 16.12 5.17 2.07
CA CYS A 398 15.15 5.98 2.80
C CYS A 398 15.33 7.48 2.50
N PRO A 399 14.23 8.21 2.28
CA PRO A 399 14.29 9.63 1.97
C PRO A 399 14.79 10.44 3.18
N ILE A 400 15.23 11.67 2.94
CA ILE A 400 15.73 12.55 3.99
C ILE A 400 14.69 12.71 5.12
N GLY A 401 15.16 12.65 6.37
CA GLY A 401 14.31 12.69 7.56
C GLY A 401 13.70 11.34 7.95
N PHE A 402 14.01 10.27 7.20
CA PHE A 402 13.67 8.90 7.53
C PHE A 402 14.93 8.07 7.76
N GLU A 403 14.81 7.03 8.58
CA GLU A 403 15.87 6.05 8.83
C GLU A 403 15.32 4.64 8.60
N LEU A 404 16.18 3.75 8.08
CA LEU A 404 15.81 2.35 7.91
C LEU A 404 15.73 1.65 9.27
N ASN A 405 14.55 1.19 9.66
CA ASN A 405 14.40 0.27 10.76
C ASN A 405 14.72 -1.15 10.27
N VAL A 406 15.93 -1.63 10.55
CA VAL A 406 16.43 -2.94 10.09
C VAL A 406 15.57 -4.10 10.60
N THR A 407 14.92 -3.98 11.76
CA THR A 407 14.07 -5.07 12.30
C THR A 407 12.74 -5.21 11.55
N GLU A 408 12.16 -4.10 11.13
CA GLU A 408 10.89 -4.09 10.37
C GLU A 408 11.10 -4.07 8.86
N GLY A 409 12.31 -3.68 8.42
CA GLY A 409 12.69 -3.48 7.03
C GLY A 409 12.01 -2.31 6.34
N LYS A 410 11.58 -1.29 7.11
CA LYS A 410 10.82 -0.13 6.63
C LYS A 410 11.51 1.18 7.00
N CYS A 411 11.28 2.22 6.20
CA CYS A 411 11.66 3.57 6.58
C CYS A 411 10.72 4.09 7.67
N VAL A 412 11.29 4.51 8.79
CA VAL A 412 10.59 5.16 9.90
C VAL A 412 11.09 6.59 10.06
N CYS A 413 10.40 7.42 10.84
CA CYS A 413 10.90 8.75 11.20
C CYS A 413 12.32 8.66 11.75
N SER A 414 13.21 9.56 11.31
CA SER A 414 14.55 9.67 11.88
C SER A 414 14.48 9.87 13.40
N ARG A 415 15.36 9.19 14.13
CA ARG A 415 15.47 9.31 15.60
C ARG A 415 15.72 10.74 16.06
N LEU A 416 16.30 11.56 15.19
CA LEU A 416 16.50 12.99 15.39
C LEU A 416 15.21 13.75 15.71
N LEU A 417 14.11 13.42 15.03
CA LEU A 417 12.84 14.12 15.23
C LEU A 417 12.25 13.87 16.61
N HIS A 418 12.48 12.68 17.17
CA HIS A 418 12.08 12.33 18.54
C HIS A 418 12.91 13.06 19.61
N LYS A 419 14.06 13.64 19.27
CA LYS A 419 14.88 14.42 20.22
C LYS A 419 14.36 15.84 20.43
N LEU A 420 13.42 16.33 19.60
CA LEU A 420 12.95 17.73 19.66
C LEU A 420 12.24 18.06 20.98
N THR A 421 11.24 17.26 21.38
CA THR A 421 10.59 17.32 22.70
C THR A 421 10.01 15.96 23.07
N THR A 422 9.83 15.73 24.37
CA THR A 422 9.19 14.51 24.90
C THR A 422 7.72 14.38 24.54
N SER A 423 7.04 15.48 24.17
CA SER A 423 5.64 15.50 23.73
C SER A 423 5.45 15.42 22.22
N TYR A 424 6.52 15.61 21.43
CA TYR A 424 6.43 15.58 19.96
C TYR A 424 6.51 14.15 19.44
N GLN A 425 5.42 13.70 18.84
CA GLN A 425 5.37 12.43 18.12
C GLN A 425 5.37 12.72 16.61
N PRO A 426 6.53 12.62 15.93
CA PRO A 426 6.58 12.82 14.50
C PRO A 426 5.78 11.71 13.82
N ASP A 427 4.87 12.12 12.93
CA ASP A 427 4.14 11.22 12.06
C ASP A 427 4.73 11.33 10.65
N CYS A 428 5.39 10.28 10.18
CA CYS A 428 6.07 10.25 8.89
C CYS A 428 5.43 9.22 7.97
N HIS A 429 5.05 9.68 6.78
CA HIS A 429 4.34 8.87 5.80
C HIS A 429 4.96 9.01 4.42
N ILE A 430 5.28 7.88 3.80
CA ILE A 430 5.68 7.78 2.40
C ILE A 430 4.46 7.32 1.61
N SER A 431 3.92 8.21 0.77
CA SER A 431 2.76 7.89 -0.05
C SER A 431 3.13 7.03 -1.26
N SER A 432 2.24 6.09 -1.59
CA SER A 432 2.36 5.23 -2.78
C SER A 432 1.68 5.90 -3.97
N GLY A 433 2.46 6.36 -4.95
CA GLY A 433 1.97 6.91 -6.21
C GLY A 433 2.81 6.42 -7.39
N ALA A 434 2.18 6.25 -8.56
CA ALA A 434 2.81 5.68 -9.76
C ALA A 434 3.94 6.55 -10.33
N ASP A 435 3.90 7.86 -10.09
CA ASP A 435 4.78 8.82 -10.77
C ASP A 435 5.78 9.54 -9.85
N ASN A 436 5.66 9.44 -8.51
CA ASN A 436 6.65 9.86 -7.50
C ASN A 436 6.16 9.52 -6.08
N SER A 437 7.00 8.88 -5.25
CA SER A 437 6.76 8.71 -3.81
C SER A 437 6.85 10.06 -3.10
N ILE A 438 5.73 10.58 -2.60
CA ILE A 438 5.76 11.82 -1.79
C ILE A 438 5.95 11.44 -0.33
N SER A 439 7.08 11.85 0.23
CA SER A 439 7.43 11.66 1.64
C SER A 439 7.00 12.87 2.45
N THR A 440 6.25 12.62 3.52
CA THR A 440 5.69 13.66 4.37
C THR A 440 6.04 13.48 5.83
N ILE A 441 6.30 14.58 6.53
CA ILE A 441 6.54 14.64 7.97
C ILE A 441 5.54 15.64 8.56
N THR A 442 4.75 15.21 9.54
CA THR A 442 3.79 16.08 10.22
C THR A 442 4.53 17.01 11.20
N ARG A 443 4.21 18.31 11.14
CA ARG A 443 4.73 19.37 11.99
C ARG A 443 3.64 19.90 12.92
N THR A 444 3.97 20.18 14.18
CA THR A 444 3.02 20.66 15.19
C THR A 444 2.90 22.17 15.20
N ASP A 445 4.00 22.91 15.35
CA ASP A 445 3.97 24.35 15.61
C ASP A 445 5.08 25.11 14.86
N THR A 446 6.13 25.52 15.59
CA THR A 446 7.18 26.46 15.14
C THR A 446 8.50 25.77 14.84
N GLU A 447 8.51 24.45 14.72
CA GLU A 447 9.74 23.70 14.52
C GLU A 447 10.34 24.04 13.14
N TRP A 448 11.67 24.21 13.13
CA TRP A 448 12.43 24.22 11.89
C TRP A 448 12.88 22.81 11.61
N ILE A 449 12.55 22.30 10.43
CA ILE A 449 13.00 21.01 9.92
C ILE A 449 13.45 21.29 8.49
N GLY A 450 14.72 21.05 8.20
CA GLY A 450 15.30 21.46 6.95
C GLY A 450 16.68 20.88 6.67
N ILE A 451 17.18 21.18 5.48
CA ILE A 451 18.53 20.86 5.07
C ILE A 451 19.41 22.08 5.35
N GLY A 452 20.57 21.85 5.96
CA GLY A 452 21.55 22.88 6.29
C GLY A 452 22.93 22.55 5.73
N TYR A 453 23.70 23.59 5.45
CA TYR A 453 25.12 23.48 5.10
C TYR A 453 25.95 23.88 6.31
N LEU A 454 26.77 22.96 6.80
CA LEU A 454 27.76 23.24 7.84
C LEU A 454 28.92 24.07 7.28
N SER A 455 29.68 24.72 8.17
CA SER A 455 30.83 25.57 7.81
C SER A 455 31.93 24.82 7.04
N ASN A 456 31.98 23.50 7.16
CA ASN A 456 32.87 22.61 6.42
C ASN A 456 32.33 22.18 5.03
N GLY A 457 31.16 22.68 4.63
CA GLY A 457 30.48 22.33 3.37
C GLY A 457 29.67 21.04 3.40
N THR A 458 29.60 20.33 4.54
CA THR A 458 28.78 19.12 4.68
C THR A 458 27.29 19.46 4.71
N VAL A 459 26.50 18.73 3.92
CA VAL A 459 25.03 18.83 3.93
C VAL A 459 24.48 17.96 5.06
N VAL A 460 23.66 18.55 5.92
CA VAL A 460 23.04 17.86 7.05
C VAL A 460 21.53 18.07 7.05
N PHE A 461 20.80 17.04 7.45
CA PHE A 461 19.40 17.18 7.83
C PHE A 461 19.34 17.56 9.31
N GLY A 462 18.62 18.63 9.62
CA GLY A 462 18.54 19.14 10.97
C GLY A 462 17.13 19.52 11.39
N ALA A 463 16.91 19.53 12.70
CA ALA A 463 15.68 20.02 13.29
C ALA A 463 15.95 20.84 14.56
N ALA A 464 15.11 21.85 14.78
CA ALA A 464 15.15 22.72 15.95
C ALA A 464 13.73 23.05 16.42
N LEU A 465 13.56 23.20 17.73
CA LEU A 465 12.23 23.38 18.34
C LEU A 465 11.57 24.71 17.95
N ASN A 466 12.36 25.78 17.82
CA ASN A 466 11.85 27.14 17.69
C ASN A 466 12.41 27.84 16.45
N CYS A 467 11.51 28.24 15.56
CA CYS A 467 11.77 29.15 14.45
C CYS A 467 10.61 30.14 14.29
N ILE A 468 10.56 31.12 15.18
CA ILE A 468 9.42 32.04 15.29
C ILE A 468 9.55 33.23 14.32
N GLU A 469 10.78 33.68 14.05
CA GLU A 469 10.99 34.97 13.36
C GLU A 469 11.08 34.84 11.83
N TYR A 470 11.67 33.75 11.33
CA TYR A 470 12.01 33.59 9.91
C TYR A 470 11.32 32.42 9.23
N CYS A 471 10.61 31.57 9.98
CA CYS A 471 9.83 30.49 9.42
C CYS A 471 8.37 30.86 9.29
N ARG A 472 7.73 30.28 8.28
CA ARG A 472 6.30 30.39 8.08
C ARG A 472 5.58 29.54 9.12
N TYR A 473 4.86 30.22 10.00
CA TYR A 473 3.81 29.64 10.84
C TYR A 473 2.48 30.19 10.33
N LYS A 474 1.68 29.37 9.63
CA LYS A 474 0.33 29.77 9.20
C LYS A 474 -0.62 28.63 9.50
N SER A 475 -1.76 28.96 10.12
CA SER A 475 -2.83 28.00 10.40
C SER A 475 -3.24 27.28 9.12
N GLY A 476 -3.02 25.95 9.06
CA GLY A 476 -3.42 25.07 7.94
C GLY A 476 -2.27 24.38 7.18
N TYR A 477 -1.01 24.76 7.39
CA TYR A 477 0.16 24.07 6.81
C TYR A 477 0.84 23.20 7.87
N THR A 478 0.39 21.95 8.02
CA THR A 478 0.84 21.02 9.07
C THR A 478 1.71 19.87 8.54
N LYS A 479 1.89 19.75 7.22
CA LYS A 479 2.74 18.70 6.63
C LYS A 479 3.96 19.31 5.94
N LEU A 480 5.12 18.69 6.11
CA LEU A 480 6.34 18.97 5.37
C LEU A 480 6.48 17.92 4.27
N ILE A 481 6.62 18.35 3.03
CA ILE A 481 7.03 17.50 1.91
C ILE A 481 8.55 17.50 1.89
N VAL A 482 9.13 16.30 1.92
CA VAL A 482 10.58 16.11 1.91
C VAL A 482 10.99 15.37 0.64
N ASN A 483 11.99 15.91 -0.02
CA ASN A 483 12.69 15.31 -1.15
C ASN A 483 14.19 15.28 -0.83
N ASP A 484 14.98 14.55 -1.62
CA ASP A 484 16.42 14.38 -1.43
C ASP A 484 17.21 15.69 -1.43
N THR A 485 16.61 16.78 -1.90
CA THR A 485 17.26 18.09 -2.02
C THR A 485 16.47 19.25 -1.42
N SER A 486 15.23 19.06 -0.99
CA SER A 486 14.39 20.17 -0.53
C SER A 486 13.33 19.78 0.49
N VAL A 487 12.94 20.76 1.31
CA VAL A 487 11.86 20.65 2.29
C VAL A 487 10.88 21.80 2.08
N ALA A 488 9.61 21.49 1.88
CA ALA A 488 8.54 22.46 1.67
C ALA A 488 7.36 22.21 2.61
N LEU A 489 6.66 23.26 3.03
CA LEU A 489 5.41 23.16 3.78
C LEU A 489 4.23 22.95 2.84
N ALA A 490 3.32 22.06 3.19
CA ALA A 490 2.11 21.77 2.42
C ALA A 490 0.87 21.73 3.32
N ASN A 491 -0.28 21.96 2.69
CA ASN A 491 -1.57 21.86 3.36
C ASN A 491 -1.94 20.38 3.54
N SER A 492 -2.45 20.01 4.73
CA SER A 492 -2.88 18.64 5.02
C SER A 492 -3.96 18.11 4.07
N SER A 493 -4.83 18.99 3.54
CA SER A 493 -5.91 18.59 2.63
C SER A 493 -5.50 18.59 1.15
N ASN A 494 -4.40 19.26 0.79
CA ASN A 494 -3.92 19.34 -0.59
C ASN A 494 -2.40 19.54 -0.62
N LEU A 495 -1.67 18.46 -0.87
CA LEU A 495 -0.20 18.45 -0.90
C LEU A 495 0.37 19.26 -2.07
N SER A 496 -0.38 19.48 -3.15
CA SER A 496 0.07 20.28 -4.30
C SER A 496 0.21 21.76 -3.97
N ASN A 497 -0.47 22.25 -2.93
CA ASN A 497 -0.29 23.61 -2.44
C ASN A 497 0.88 23.64 -1.44
N SER A 498 2.10 23.62 -1.99
CA SER A 498 3.33 23.71 -1.22
C SER A 498 3.95 25.11 -1.27
N VAL A 499 4.57 25.51 -0.16
CA VAL A 499 5.25 26.79 0.03
C VAL A 499 6.58 26.56 0.77
N PRO A 500 7.61 27.37 0.54
CA PRO A 500 8.86 27.24 1.28
C PRO A 500 8.65 27.47 2.78
N LEU A 501 9.42 26.76 3.61
CA LEU A 501 9.43 26.93 5.07
C LEU A 501 9.85 28.35 5.47
N CYS A 502 10.86 28.91 4.77
CA CYS A 502 11.39 30.23 5.04
C CYS A 502 10.55 31.34 4.39
N ILE A 503 10.38 32.47 5.09
CA ILE A 503 9.66 33.64 4.57
C ILE A 503 10.60 34.64 3.89
N ASP A 504 10.03 35.46 3.00
CA ASP A 504 10.67 36.66 2.45
C ASP A 504 12.08 36.48 1.85
N ASN A 505 12.24 35.43 1.02
CA ASN A 505 13.49 35.07 0.33
C ASN A 505 14.65 34.77 1.28
N ARG A 506 14.37 34.08 2.38
CA ARG A 506 15.38 33.56 3.29
C ARG A 506 15.70 32.09 3.01
N GLU A 507 16.90 31.67 3.40
CA GLU A 507 17.37 30.30 3.33
C GLU A 507 18.32 29.95 4.49
N GLY A 508 18.87 28.74 4.47
CA GLY A 508 19.84 28.27 5.45
C GLY A 508 19.24 27.80 6.77
N LEU A 509 20.13 27.51 7.73
CA LEU A 509 19.77 27.06 9.08
C LEU A 509 18.83 28.10 9.74
N LEU A 510 17.71 27.62 10.31
CA LEU A 510 16.67 28.45 10.94
C LEU A 510 16.12 29.58 10.04
N CYS A 511 16.29 29.48 8.71
CA CYS A 511 15.94 30.53 7.76
C CYS A 511 16.61 31.89 8.05
N SER A 512 17.77 31.93 8.69
CA SER A 512 18.37 33.21 9.11
C SER A 512 19.16 33.92 7.99
N GLN A 513 19.47 33.23 6.89
CA GLN A 513 20.38 33.74 5.85
C GLN A 513 19.62 34.29 4.65
N CYS A 514 20.29 35.16 3.90
CA CYS A 514 19.83 35.60 2.59
C CYS A 514 20.60 34.84 1.50
N PRO A 515 19.94 34.51 0.38
CA PRO A 515 20.58 33.87 -0.76
C PRO A 515 21.65 34.75 -1.38
N SER A 516 22.54 34.13 -2.14
CA SER A 516 23.64 34.82 -2.82
C SER A 516 23.14 36.02 -3.65
N GLY A 517 23.74 37.20 -3.44
CA GLY A 517 23.33 38.45 -4.08
C GLY A 517 22.19 39.21 -3.37
N TYR A 518 21.58 38.63 -2.34
CA TYR A 518 20.62 39.30 -1.47
C TYR A 518 21.28 39.75 -0.17
N SER A 519 20.65 40.70 0.51
CA SER A 519 21.13 41.28 1.77
C SER A 519 19.96 41.51 2.71
N VAL A 520 20.26 41.47 4.01
CA VAL A 520 19.29 41.80 5.05
C VAL A 520 18.92 43.27 4.92
N VAL A 521 17.65 43.58 5.16
CA VAL A 521 17.13 44.94 5.08
C VAL A 521 16.95 45.53 6.49
N PHE A 522 17.40 46.77 6.68
CA PHE A 522 17.24 47.47 7.96
C PHE A 522 15.76 47.80 8.20
N GLY A 523 15.25 47.42 9.37
CA GLY A 523 13.84 47.56 9.73
C GLY A 523 12.89 46.57 9.06
N SER A 524 13.37 45.46 8.50
CA SER A 524 12.50 44.39 8.00
C SER A 524 13.14 43.01 8.20
N HIS A 525 12.33 41.95 8.12
CA HIS A 525 12.82 40.58 8.03
C HIS A 525 13.04 40.17 6.58
N LYS A 526 12.79 41.01 5.58
CA LYS A 526 12.96 40.64 4.17
C LYS A 526 14.43 40.62 3.73
N CYS A 527 14.77 39.69 2.86
CA CYS A 527 16.01 39.72 2.08
C CYS A 527 15.74 40.40 0.73
N LYS A 528 16.56 41.38 0.35
CA LYS A 528 16.48 42.09 -0.94
C LYS A 528 17.86 42.33 -1.54
N GLN A 529 17.92 42.53 -2.85
CA GLN A 529 19.13 43.01 -3.50
C GLN A 529 19.34 44.49 -3.13
N CYS A 530 20.42 44.77 -2.40
CA CYS A 530 20.75 46.13 -1.95
C CYS A 530 21.82 46.78 -2.83
N SER A 531 21.78 48.11 -2.89
CA SER A 531 22.83 48.96 -3.47
C SER A 531 23.44 49.82 -2.38
N ASN A 532 24.73 50.11 -2.49
CA ASN A 532 25.49 50.91 -1.52
C ASN A 532 25.08 52.39 -1.48
N TRP A 533 24.19 52.84 -2.38
CA TRP A 533 23.74 54.23 -2.43
C TRP A 533 23.01 54.69 -1.15
N TRP A 534 22.39 53.77 -0.41
CA TRP A 534 21.63 54.09 0.79
C TRP A 534 22.50 54.35 2.02
N LEU A 535 23.83 54.17 1.94
CA LEU A 535 24.76 54.57 3.00
C LEU A 535 24.64 56.06 3.38
N PHE A 536 24.23 56.93 2.45
CA PHE A 536 23.97 58.34 2.75
C PHE A 536 22.87 58.55 3.81
N THR A 537 21.99 57.57 4.05
CA THR A 537 20.99 57.65 5.13
C THR A 537 21.62 57.68 6.52
N LEU A 538 22.88 57.24 6.69
CA LEU A 538 23.61 57.40 7.95
C LEU A 538 23.73 58.87 8.37
N VAL A 539 23.78 59.80 7.42
CA VAL A 539 23.79 61.25 7.72
C VAL A 539 22.46 61.68 8.37
N ILE A 540 21.35 61.14 7.89
CA ILE A 540 20.02 61.40 8.48
C ILE A 540 19.97 60.84 9.91
N TYR A 541 20.51 59.64 10.15
CA TYR A 541 20.61 59.06 11.50
C TYR A 541 21.51 59.86 12.44
N ALA A 542 22.62 60.42 11.94
CA ALA A 542 23.48 61.30 12.72
C ALA A 542 22.74 62.58 13.15
N VAL A 543 21.86 63.13 12.32
CA VAL A 543 21.07 64.32 12.67
C VAL A 543 19.87 63.97 13.57
N SER A 544 19.30 62.77 13.42
CA SER A 544 18.10 62.37 14.16
C SER A 544 18.33 62.24 15.66
N GLY A 545 19.54 61.83 16.10
CA GLY A 545 19.85 61.66 17.53
C GLY A 545 19.74 62.97 18.34
N PRO A 546 20.45 64.04 17.96
CA PRO A 546 20.30 65.35 18.60
C PRO A 546 18.87 65.90 18.53
N LEU A 547 18.16 65.68 17.42
CA LEU A 547 16.76 66.08 17.25
C LEU A 547 15.84 65.34 18.23
N LEU A 548 16.05 64.04 18.44
CA LEU A 548 15.28 63.24 19.39
C LEU A 548 15.48 63.72 20.83
N ILE A 549 16.72 64.02 21.22
CA ILE A 549 17.02 64.58 22.55
C ILE A 549 16.37 65.96 22.71
N TYR A 550 16.44 66.81 21.69
CA TYR A 550 15.76 68.10 21.68
C TYR A 550 14.22 67.96 21.79
N LEU A 551 13.64 66.96 21.12
CA LEU A 551 12.20 66.67 21.19
C LEU A 551 11.78 66.24 22.60
N PHE A 552 12.51 65.31 23.23
CA PHE A 552 12.27 64.92 24.62
C PHE A 552 12.35 66.11 25.57
N TYR A 553 13.26 67.05 25.28
CA TYR A 553 13.42 68.28 26.04
C TYR A 553 12.24 69.25 25.88
N VAL A 554 11.80 69.54 24.66
CA VAL A 554 10.70 70.47 24.38
C VAL A 554 9.36 69.93 24.89
N LEU A 555 9.09 68.64 24.69
CA LEU A 555 7.83 68.01 25.07
C LEU A 555 7.77 67.57 26.54
N LYS A 556 8.87 67.74 27.31
CA LYS A 556 9.01 67.26 28.69
C LYS A 556 8.62 65.79 28.85
N LEU A 557 8.96 64.98 27.86
CA LEU A 557 8.65 63.55 27.84
C LEU A 557 9.60 62.82 28.78
N THR A 558 9.11 62.50 29.98
CA THR A 558 9.87 61.78 31.00
C THR A 558 9.13 60.50 31.40
N LEU A 559 9.86 59.46 31.81
CA LEU A 559 9.26 58.23 32.36
C LEU A 559 8.36 58.52 33.57
N THR A 560 8.62 59.60 34.31
CA THR A 560 7.87 60.03 35.49
C THR A 560 6.61 60.85 35.16
N THR A 561 6.50 61.38 33.93
CA THR A 561 5.29 62.07 33.47
C THR A 561 4.30 61.07 32.86
N GLY A 562 3.02 61.17 33.24
CA GLY A 562 1.98 60.20 32.88
C GLY A 562 1.76 59.98 31.37
N SER A 563 2.21 60.89 30.50
CA SER A 563 2.08 60.77 29.05
C SER A 563 2.94 59.65 28.45
N LEU A 564 4.23 59.58 28.81
CA LEU A 564 5.14 58.57 28.27
C LEU A 564 4.88 57.19 28.91
N ASN A 565 4.61 57.15 30.21
CA ASN A 565 4.20 55.92 30.90
C ASN A 565 2.85 55.39 30.36
N GLY A 566 1.92 56.29 30.02
CA GLY A 566 0.66 55.93 29.36
C GLY A 566 0.86 55.33 27.96
N ILE A 567 1.80 55.87 27.17
CA ILE A 567 2.16 55.31 25.85
C ILE A 567 2.80 53.93 26.00
N ILE A 568 3.75 53.76 26.93
CA ILE A 568 4.40 52.47 27.20
C ILE A 568 3.37 51.45 27.68
N PHE A 569 2.49 51.83 28.62
CA PHE A 569 1.43 50.96 29.11
C PHE A 569 0.45 50.56 28.00
N CYS A 570 0.05 51.50 27.13
CA CYS A 570 -0.75 51.17 25.95
C CYS A 570 -0.03 50.18 25.03
N ALA A 571 1.25 50.42 24.72
CA ALA A 571 2.03 49.52 23.86
C ALA A 571 2.17 48.11 24.46
N GLN A 572 2.40 48.01 25.79
CA GLN A 572 2.45 46.74 26.51
C GLN A 572 1.09 46.03 26.53
N LEU A 573 -0.01 46.75 26.77
CA LEU A 573 -1.37 46.21 26.76
C LEU A 573 -1.73 45.64 25.38
N PHE A 574 -1.42 46.38 24.31
CA PHE A 574 -1.64 45.92 22.94
C PHE A 574 -0.74 44.75 22.53
N SER A 575 0.45 44.60 23.12
CA SER A 575 1.30 43.42 22.88
C SER A 575 0.74 42.14 23.53
N PHE A 576 -0.16 42.28 24.51
CA PHE A 576 -0.75 41.16 25.25
C PHE A 576 -2.14 40.75 24.71
N ILE A 577 -2.80 41.64 23.95
CA ILE A 577 -4.11 41.39 23.37
C ILE A 577 -3.92 41.14 21.86
N ASP A 578 -4.10 39.90 21.43
CA ASP A 578 -4.24 39.58 20.00
C ASP A 578 -5.54 40.21 19.47
N LEU A 579 -5.47 41.46 19.00
CA LEU A 579 -6.64 42.12 18.42
C LEU A 579 -7.01 41.48 17.07
N PRO A 580 -8.29 41.12 16.85
CA PRO A 580 -8.76 40.62 15.57
C PRO A 580 -8.82 41.76 14.54
N SER A 581 -8.08 41.59 13.44
CA SER A 581 -8.31 42.11 12.08
C SER A 581 -8.90 43.53 11.88
N VAL A 582 -8.59 44.51 12.73
CA VAL A 582 -8.81 45.93 12.42
C VAL A 582 -7.50 46.51 11.90
N ASP A 583 -7.61 47.25 10.78
CA ASP A 583 -6.52 47.81 9.95
C ASP A 583 -5.23 48.14 10.73
N LYS A 584 -4.27 47.21 10.67
CA LYS A 584 -3.04 47.18 11.47
C LYS A 584 -2.10 48.37 11.24
N LYS A 585 -2.32 49.17 10.18
CA LYS A 585 -1.43 50.29 9.84
C LYS A 585 -1.35 51.38 10.92
N GLY A 586 -2.46 51.71 11.57
CA GLY A 586 -2.48 52.78 12.58
C GLY A 586 -1.90 52.37 13.93
N ALA A 587 -2.14 51.11 14.33
CA ALA A 587 -1.65 50.55 15.60
C ALA A 587 -0.18 50.12 15.52
N ASP A 588 0.29 49.58 14.40
CA ASP A 588 1.70 49.20 14.21
C ASP A 588 2.65 50.41 14.28
N ILE A 589 2.23 51.59 13.81
CA ILE A 589 3.07 52.80 13.90
C ILE A 589 3.30 53.21 15.37
N LEU A 590 2.30 53.03 16.24
CA LEU A 590 2.39 53.35 17.67
C LEU A 590 3.06 52.24 18.48
N LEU A 591 2.80 50.95 18.17
CA LEU A 591 3.41 49.81 18.87
C LEU A 591 4.86 49.56 18.44
N ASN A 592 5.13 49.54 17.14
CA ASN A 592 6.45 49.23 16.63
C ASN A 592 7.36 50.46 16.68
N GLY A 593 6.81 51.67 16.51
CA GLY A 593 7.58 52.93 16.53
C GLY A 593 8.50 53.14 17.74
N TRP A 594 8.22 52.50 18.89
CA TRP A 594 9.08 52.55 20.07
C TRP A 594 9.76 51.22 20.43
N ASN A 595 9.48 50.05 19.84
CA ASN A 595 10.13 48.79 20.28
C ASN A 595 10.80 48.00 19.15
N GLN A 596 10.39 48.22 17.92
CA GLN A 596 11.05 47.71 16.73
C GLN A 596 11.02 48.83 15.71
N TYR A 597 12.17 49.39 15.35
CA TYR A 597 12.30 50.22 14.16
C TYR A 597 12.01 49.39 12.88
N GLN A 598 10.83 48.78 12.78
CA GLN A 598 10.25 48.31 11.54
C GLN A 598 9.74 49.54 10.83
N PHE A 599 10.63 50.20 10.10
CA PHE A 599 10.19 51.18 9.12
C PHE A 599 9.26 50.46 8.14
N ASP A 600 8.07 51.01 7.95
CA ASP A 600 7.14 50.59 6.88
C ASP A 600 7.80 50.69 5.48
N HIS A 601 8.94 51.39 5.41
CA HIS A 601 9.84 51.45 4.27
C HIS A 601 11.15 50.68 4.57
N PRO A 602 11.27 49.40 4.15
CA PRO A 602 12.48 48.60 4.30
C PRO A 602 13.72 49.31 3.70
N LEU A 603 14.72 49.63 4.53
CA LEU A 603 15.93 50.37 4.12
C LEU A 603 17.10 49.43 3.78
N CYS A 604 17.46 49.37 2.50
CA CYS A 604 18.53 48.52 1.98
C CYS A 604 19.89 49.24 2.08
N LEU A 605 20.52 49.27 3.25
CA LEU A 605 21.70 50.12 3.53
C LEU A 605 22.89 49.88 2.57
N TYR A 606 23.35 48.63 2.46
CA TYR A 606 24.47 48.25 1.60
C TYR A 606 24.42 46.76 1.26
N ASN A 607 25.15 46.36 0.22
CA ASN A 607 25.23 44.97 -0.22
C ASN A 607 26.12 44.12 0.72
N GLY A 608 25.63 42.96 1.14
CA GLY A 608 26.30 42.03 2.04
C GLY A 608 25.96 42.20 3.52
N MET A 609 24.95 42.99 3.87
CA MET A 609 24.54 43.16 5.27
C MET A 609 23.92 41.87 5.82
N THR A 610 24.42 41.40 6.97
CA THR A 610 23.89 40.23 7.71
C THR A 610 23.02 40.69 8.90
N GLU A 611 22.29 39.77 9.54
CA GLU A 611 21.52 40.08 10.76
C GLU A 611 22.43 40.57 11.90
N LEU A 612 23.65 40.03 12.00
CA LEU A 612 24.63 40.48 13.00
C LEU A 612 25.00 41.95 12.78
N TRP A 613 25.24 42.36 11.53
CA TRP A 613 25.53 43.77 11.18
C TRP A 613 24.34 44.69 11.46
N LYS A 614 23.13 44.26 11.11
CA LYS A 614 21.89 44.99 11.41
C LYS A 614 21.74 45.26 12.90
N GLN A 615 22.01 44.25 13.73
CA GLN A 615 21.95 44.39 15.18
C GLN A 615 23.12 45.23 15.73
N GLY A 616 24.32 45.08 15.16
CA GLY A 616 25.47 45.94 15.47
C GLY A 616 25.19 47.42 15.22
N LEU A 617 24.54 47.77 14.11
CA LEU A 617 24.12 49.13 13.80
C LEU A 617 23.10 49.68 14.82
N ARG A 618 22.16 48.85 15.28
CA ARG A 618 21.20 49.21 16.33
C ARG A 618 21.92 49.53 17.64
N THR A 619 22.91 48.72 18.00
CA THR A 619 23.75 48.95 19.20
C THR A 619 24.60 50.20 19.07
N MET A 620 25.26 50.41 17.92
CA MET A 620 26.05 51.62 17.63
C MET A 620 25.22 52.90 17.78
N TYR A 621 23.98 52.90 17.30
CA TYR A 621 23.08 54.05 17.44
C TYR A 621 22.78 54.37 18.92
N GLN A 622 22.58 53.35 19.76
CA GLN A 622 22.35 53.58 21.19
C GLN A 622 23.58 54.12 21.91
N VAL A 623 24.78 53.61 21.58
CA VAL A 623 26.05 54.15 22.09
C VAL A 623 26.25 55.60 21.66
N TYR A 624 25.85 55.94 20.43
CA TYR A 624 25.88 57.30 19.93
C TYR A 624 24.98 58.25 20.74
N ILE A 625 23.72 57.86 21.04
CA ILE A 625 22.82 58.65 21.89
C ILE A 625 23.41 58.85 23.30
N LEU A 626 23.94 57.79 23.92
CA LEU A 626 24.60 57.89 25.23
C LEU A 626 25.81 58.83 25.20
N SER A 627 26.57 58.82 24.10
CA SER A 627 27.71 59.73 23.92
C SER A 627 27.28 61.19 23.84
N ILE A 628 26.16 61.50 23.17
CA ILE A 628 25.58 62.85 23.15
C ILE A 628 25.14 63.26 24.56
N LEU A 629 24.43 62.38 25.28
CA LEU A 629 23.99 62.67 26.64
C LEU A 629 25.17 62.94 27.57
N LEU A 630 26.24 62.14 27.49
CA LEU A 630 27.49 62.37 28.23
C LEU A 630 28.14 63.71 27.85
N GLY A 631 28.14 64.06 26.57
CA GLY A 631 28.61 65.36 26.07
C GLY A 631 27.82 66.53 26.68
N ILE A 632 26.49 66.43 26.73
CA ILE A 632 25.62 67.44 27.36
C ILE A 632 25.94 67.57 28.86
N ILE A 633 26.13 66.46 29.57
CA ILE A 633 26.52 66.47 30.99
C ILE A 633 27.86 67.21 31.17
N MET A 634 28.88 66.87 30.38
CA MET A 634 30.19 67.53 30.45
C MET A 634 30.09 69.02 30.13
N LEU A 635 29.39 69.40 29.05
CA LEU A 635 29.20 70.80 28.65
C LEU A 635 28.44 71.62 29.71
N SER A 636 27.48 71.01 30.42
CA SER A 636 26.75 71.66 31.51
C SER A 636 27.64 72.00 32.70
N LYS A 637 28.73 71.23 32.92
CA LYS A 637 29.72 71.47 33.97
C LYS A 637 30.63 72.67 33.65
N PHE A 638 30.89 72.94 32.37
CA PHE A 638 31.78 74.02 31.94
C PHE A 638 31.07 75.35 31.63
N SER A 639 29.74 75.37 31.54
CA SER A 639 28.99 76.58 31.17
C SER A 639 27.75 76.79 32.04
N VAL A 640 27.81 77.83 32.89
CA VAL A 640 26.71 78.25 33.77
C VAL A 640 25.46 78.68 32.96
N LYS A 641 25.64 79.24 31.75
CA LYS A 641 24.53 79.61 30.85
C LYS A 641 23.76 78.38 30.36
N ILE A 642 24.49 77.32 30.01
CA ILE A 642 23.90 76.06 29.54
C ILE A 642 23.25 75.32 30.72
N SER A 643 23.93 75.27 31.86
CA SER A 643 23.42 74.67 33.09
C SER A 643 22.09 75.30 33.53
N ASN A 644 22.01 76.64 33.59
CA ASN A 644 20.78 77.35 33.97
C ASN A 644 19.62 77.13 32.98
N LYS A 645 19.91 76.97 31.69
CA LYS A 645 18.88 76.71 30.67
C LYS A 645 18.32 75.29 30.80
N ILE A 646 19.14 74.35 31.25
CA ILE A 646 18.84 72.91 31.32
C ILE A 646 18.27 72.50 32.70
N ALA A 647 18.56 73.24 33.77
CA ALA A 647 18.26 72.87 35.17
C ALA A 647 16.79 72.55 35.52
N ASN A 648 15.80 73.13 34.83
CA ASN A 648 14.39 73.02 35.25
C ASN A 648 13.68 71.70 34.89
N SER A 649 14.25 70.85 34.02
CA SER A 649 13.64 69.55 33.65
C SER A 649 14.65 68.47 33.20
N SER A 650 15.95 68.77 33.20
CA SER A 650 16.96 67.92 32.56
C SER A 650 17.21 66.58 33.20
N VAL A 651 17.17 66.49 34.53
CA VAL A 651 17.51 65.25 35.23
C VAL A 651 16.53 64.14 34.85
N GLN A 652 15.24 64.45 34.78
CA GLN A 652 14.21 63.47 34.40
C GLN A 652 14.30 63.05 32.92
N ILE A 653 14.63 63.97 32.01
CA ILE A 653 14.84 63.69 30.59
C ILE A 653 16.11 62.84 30.39
N LEU A 654 17.18 63.14 31.12
CA LEU A 654 18.43 62.40 31.07
C LEU A 654 18.25 60.97 31.57
N VAL A 655 17.55 60.79 32.70
CA VAL A 655 17.19 59.46 33.23
C VAL A 655 16.35 58.68 32.22
N THR A 656 15.42 59.34 31.54
CA THR A 656 14.58 58.72 30.50
C THR A 656 15.41 58.27 29.30
N GLY A 657 16.30 59.14 28.78
CA GLY A 657 17.20 58.79 27.68
C GLY A 657 18.13 57.64 28.03
N VAL A 658 18.75 57.67 29.22
CA VAL A 658 19.62 56.58 29.70
C VAL A 658 18.86 55.28 29.86
N HIS A 659 17.65 55.30 30.44
CA HIS A 659 16.85 54.09 30.66
C HIS A 659 16.39 53.45 29.34
N ILE A 660 15.93 54.25 28.39
CA ILE A 660 15.54 53.78 27.05
C ILE A 660 16.76 53.17 26.34
N SER A 661 17.89 53.88 26.32
CA SER A 661 19.12 53.38 25.68
C SER A 661 19.64 52.10 26.35
N PHE A 662 19.59 52.01 27.68
CA PHE A 662 19.95 50.80 28.42
C PHE A 662 19.03 49.63 28.07
N SER A 663 17.71 49.83 28.08
CA SER A 663 16.73 48.79 27.77
C SER A 663 16.92 48.22 26.36
N TYR A 664 17.22 49.08 25.39
CA TYR A 664 17.55 48.64 24.02
C TYR A 664 18.89 47.94 23.93
N LEU A 665 19.92 48.42 24.62
CA LEU A 665 21.22 47.77 24.61
C LEU A 665 21.12 46.37 25.22
N LEU A 666 20.39 46.23 26.33
CA LEU A 666 20.12 44.94 26.96
C LEU A 666 19.35 44.01 26.01
N THR A 667 18.25 44.47 25.41
CA THR A 667 17.48 43.67 24.44
C THR A 667 18.35 43.26 23.25
N SER A 668 19.18 44.20 22.75
CA SER A 668 20.06 43.94 21.61
C SER A 668 21.09 42.86 21.91
N ILE A 669 21.70 42.92 23.10
CA ILE A 669 22.64 41.92 23.60
C ILE A 669 21.93 40.57 23.77
N MET A 670 20.76 40.54 24.41
CA MET A 670 20.00 39.30 24.59
C MET A 670 19.64 38.65 23.24
N ASP A 671 19.22 39.42 22.24
CA ASP A 671 18.90 38.93 20.89
C ASP A 671 20.12 38.29 20.20
N VAL A 672 21.31 38.91 20.31
CA VAL A 672 22.56 38.37 19.71
C VAL A 672 23.00 37.10 20.42
N PHE A 673 22.93 37.10 21.75
CA PHE A 673 23.42 36.01 22.60
C PHE A 673 22.33 35.00 22.98
N THR A 674 21.25 34.88 22.20
CA THR A 674 20.26 33.82 22.38
C THR A 674 20.73 32.54 21.68
N PRO A 675 21.07 31.47 22.43
CA PRO A 675 21.43 30.19 21.84
C PRO A 675 20.19 29.40 21.43
N VAL A 676 20.30 28.64 20.34
CA VAL A 676 19.31 27.65 19.90
C VAL A 676 20.01 26.33 19.67
N THR A 677 19.32 25.25 20.03
CA THR A 677 19.82 23.89 19.89
C THR A 677 19.29 23.30 18.58
N ILE A 678 20.19 22.86 17.70
CA ILE A 678 19.88 22.17 16.45
C ILE A 678 20.37 20.72 16.59
N TYR A 679 19.44 19.78 16.40
CA TYR A 679 19.78 18.37 16.26
C TYR A 679 20.12 18.10 14.81
N THR A 680 21.21 17.38 14.54
CA THR A 680 21.62 16.99 13.18
C THR A 680 21.80 15.47 13.10
N ASN A 681 21.68 14.90 11.89
CA ASN A 681 21.82 13.46 11.68
C ASN A 681 23.26 12.94 11.90
N ASN A 682 24.28 13.79 11.73
CA ASN A 682 25.68 13.39 11.76
C ASN A 682 26.32 13.47 13.16
N THR A 683 25.71 14.19 14.11
CA THR A 683 26.26 14.36 15.46
C THR A 683 25.31 13.79 16.52
N GLU A 684 25.82 12.92 17.38
CA GLU A 684 25.02 12.40 18.52
C GLU A 684 24.67 13.53 19.50
N GLU A 685 25.59 14.47 19.68
CA GLU A 685 25.43 15.69 20.47
C GLU A 685 24.75 16.79 19.64
N PRO A 686 23.82 17.55 20.25
CA PRO A 686 23.15 18.64 19.57
C PRO A 686 24.07 19.84 19.42
N MET A 687 24.01 20.48 18.25
CA MET A 687 24.76 21.70 17.95
C MET A 687 24.08 22.89 18.62
N GLN A 688 24.80 23.63 19.47
CA GLN A 688 24.31 24.91 19.98
C GLN A 688 24.79 26.04 19.08
N VAL A 689 23.87 26.83 18.54
CA VAL A 689 24.18 27.92 17.61
C VAL A 689 23.52 29.22 18.04
N TRP A 690 24.00 30.35 17.54
CA TRP A 690 23.36 31.65 17.79
C TRP A 690 22.12 31.84 16.93
N PHE A 691 20.97 32.19 17.52
CA PHE A 691 19.69 32.30 16.79
C PHE A 691 19.75 33.24 15.56
N LYS A 692 20.38 34.41 15.72
CA LYS A 692 20.53 35.41 14.64
C LYS A 692 21.62 35.08 13.63
N TYR A 693 22.55 34.18 13.99
CA TYR A 693 23.65 33.78 13.12
C TYR A 693 24.04 32.30 13.36
N PRO A 694 23.16 31.36 12.96
CA PRO A 694 23.26 29.94 13.29
C PRO A 694 24.39 29.19 12.58
N THR A 695 25.18 29.87 11.73
CA THR A 695 26.42 29.32 11.14
C THR A 695 27.57 29.24 12.12
N VAL A 696 27.49 29.97 13.24
CA VAL A 696 28.53 29.98 14.26
C VAL A 696 28.06 29.16 15.45
N GLU A 697 28.84 28.15 15.77
CA GLU A 697 28.60 27.26 16.90
C GLU A 697 29.07 27.89 18.21
N TYR A 698 28.27 27.72 19.25
CA TYR A 698 28.54 28.15 20.61
C TYR A 698 29.82 27.46 21.13
N ARG A 699 30.71 28.22 21.78
CA ARG A 699 32.03 27.79 22.31
C ARG A 699 33.12 27.42 21.27
N THR A 700 32.89 27.61 19.97
CA THR A 700 33.98 27.52 18.99
C THR A 700 34.79 28.83 18.93
N HIS A 701 36.08 28.76 18.58
CA HIS A 701 37.09 29.83 18.72
C HIS A 701 36.91 31.08 17.82
N GLY A 702 35.67 31.44 17.45
CA GLY A 702 35.34 32.56 16.57
C GLY A 702 34.76 33.79 17.28
N HIS A 703 35.25 34.15 18.46
CA HIS A 703 34.97 35.42 19.13
C HIS A 703 36.24 36.25 19.30
#